data_AF-A0A6M1Z9Q3-F1
#
_entry.id   AF-A0A6M1Z9Q3-F1
#
_cell.length_a   1.000
_cell.length_b   1.000
_cell.length_c   1.000
_cell.angle_alpha   90.00
_cell.angle_beta   90.00
_cell.angle_gamma   90.00
#
_symmetry.space_group_name_H-M   'P 1'
#
loop_
_entity.id
_entity.type
_entity.pdbx_description
1 polymer ?
#
loop_
_entity_poly.entity_id
_entity_poly.type
_entity_poly.pdbx_seq_one_letter_code
_entity_poly.pdbx_strand_id
1 'polypeptide(L)'
;MITETIHAETQAAKLAPLAAGLQKAKTFSEKYALLAGSLDGQKALSTLEGVLGPLKKEEAFIALSIVAIGQSERLITAITTSKNPKKAWNLLLAQLESLEAFYSTLGGIVGYHATALALIRENTLRGKQHPQYLVPRSVDLTDSSAPSVRRSVALGIQALPSMAEIYPIGGAADRLSLRDEVTGTYLPAVRLSFCGRNLVEHLIVDLEAREYLHYKLFGKQITTPIAMMTSEEKSNRENIEAIFEENHWFGRPKESCRIFTQPLVPTMNKRGDWCFQGPQKLLSKPGGHGVLWKCAEDAGIFDWLLDLGRKHALVRQVNNLVSAVDHGLLAFAGVGIEKGSIFGFAGCPSLEGASEGVNVVVKKDEGFCLTNIEYTEFAKLDIHPEARFPTNTNLLFADLEAVRHAAKARPIPGMLINAKRMLTYRHNQSPSLDEVVRLESTMQNIADEFTSEKRDDLPTYITHNRRRKTISTVKRIASPESGFLNTPERCLLDRLENHRELLLQHCGFELPPVVDEGNFFLYGPSFVFEYHPALGPLFEVIGQKLRSGRMHKGSELRLEIAELDAERLDVQGSLILTAATPLGHIDEKGQQIYSEQAGRARFKDVRIRNRGINEEVEQDFWRLPLAHKEKCEIIIESGGEFVAEGVILEGDLSIHVPSGFCVTATMKEGKLSLIKEPIKNGPSWHWNYSFGENDKITLFRG
;
A
#
# COMPACT_ATOMS: atom_id res chain seq x y z
N MET A 1 13.32 7.25 35.05
CA MET A 1 12.43 8.17 34.30
C MET A 1 12.82 9.63 34.48
N ILE A 2 12.68 10.27 35.65
CA ILE A 2 13.00 11.72 35.83
C ILE A 2 14.45 12.07 35.41
N THR A 3 15.44 11.28 35.84
CA THR A 3 16.86 11.49 35.51
C THR A 3 17.20 11.28 34.03
N GLU A 4 16.47 10.41 33.34
CA GLU A 4 16.69 10.12 31.92
C GLU A 4 16.10 11.23 31.03
N THR A 5 14.95 11.78 31.42
CA THR A 5 14.31 12.93 30.76
C THR A 5 15.16 14.20 30.88
N ILE A 6 15.73 14.46 32.06
CA ILE A 6 16.62 15.63 32.30
C ILE A 6 17.89 15.56 31.45
N HIS A 7 18.44 14.35 31.26
CA HIS A 7 19.64 14.14 30.42
C HIS A 7 19.35 14.45 28.94
N ALA A 8 18.26 13.88 28.40
CA ALA A 8 17.83 14.12 27.03
C ALA A 8 17.52 15.61 26.77
N GLU A 9 16.89 16.29 27.74
CA GLU A 9 16.57 17.72 27.66
C GLU A 9 17.84 18.60 27.60
N THR A 10 18.80 18.34 28.48
CA THR A 10 20.07 19.07 28.52
C THR A 10 20.86 18.89 27.22
N GLN A 11 20.86 17.66 26.70
CA GLN A 11 21.56 17.35 25.45
C GLN A 11 20.88 17.97 24.23
N ALA A 12 19.54 17.91 24.13
CA ALA A 12 18.79 18.54 23.03
C ALA A 12 19.04 20.05 22.96
N ALA A 13 18.98 20.74 24.12
CA ALA A 13 19.23 22.18 24.20
C ALA A 13 20.67 22.55 23.78
N LYS A 14 21.66 21.72 24.12
CA LYS A 14 23.06 21.89 23.71
C LYS A 14 23.24 21.68 22.20
N LEU A 15 22.53 20.72 21.60
CA LEU A 15 22.68 20.38 20.18
C LEU A 15 21.91 21.30 19.24
N ALA A 16 20.82 21.93 19.70
CA ALA A 16 19.99 22.81 18.86
C ALA A 16 20.78 23.92 18.12
N PRO A 17 21.65 24.72 18.77
CA PRO A 17 22.43 25.75 18.07
C PRO A 17 23.44 25.15 17.08
N LEU A 18 24.03 23.99 17.40
CA LEU A 18 24.92 23.27 16.48
C LEU A 18 24.17 22.77 15.24
N ALA A 19 23.01 22.16 15.42
CA ALA A 19 22.16 21.70 14.32
C ALA A 19 21.74 22.85 13.39
N ALA A 20 21.34 24.00 13.96
CA ALA A 20 21.00 25.19 13.19
C ALA A 20 22.20 25.77 12.41
N GLY A 21 23.41 25.71 12.99
CA GLY A 21 24.64 26.08 12.28
C GLY A 21 24.95 25.13 11.12
N LEU A 22 24.83 23.81 11.36
CA LEU A 22 25.07 22.77 10.36
C LEU A 22 24.07 22.80 9.21
N GLN A 23 22.81 23.16 9.49
CA GLN A 23 21.78 23.36 8.48
C GLN A 23 22.12 24.49 7.50
N LYS A 24 22.78 25.56 7.99
CA LYS A 24 23.18 26.73 7.19
C LYS A 24 24.49 26.53 6.44
N ALA A 25 25.33 25.59 6.89
CA ALA A 25 26.63 25.31 6.29
C ALA A 25 26.47 24.66 4.91
N LYS A 26 27.11 25.25 3.90
CA LYS A 26 27.05 24.83 2.50
C LYS A 26 28.17 23.87 2.11
N THR A 27 29.29 23.88 2.85
CA THR A 27 30.44 23.02 2.56
C THR A 27 30.82 22.14 3.76
N PHE A 28 31.45 20.98 3.48
CA PHE A 28 32.04 20.14 4.53
C PHE A 28 33.10 20.89 5.35
N SER A 29 33.78 21.87 4.76
CA SER A 29 34.74 22.71 5.47
C SER A 29 34.10 23.58 6.55
N GLU A 30 32.96 24.19 6.24
CA GLU A 30 32.16 24.97 7.21
C GLU A 30 31.58 24.05 8.29
N LYS A 31 31.02 22.90 7.89
CA LYS A 31 30.50 21.89 8.82
C LYS A 31 31.57 21.38 9.79
N TYR A 32 32.76 21.07 9.28
CA TYR A 32 33.90 20.64 10.09
C TYR A 32 34.31 21.71 11.11
N ALA A 33 34.42 22.98 10.67
CA ALA A 33 34.81 24.09 11.54
C ALA A 33 33.87 24.27 12.74
N LEU A 34 32.58 23.98 12.58
CA LEU A 34 31.59 24.06 13.67
C LEU A 34 31.83 23.03 14.79
N LEU A 35 32.48 21.89 14.51
CA LEU A 35 32.66 20.80 15.47
C LEU A 35 34.12 20.58 15.91
N ALA A 36 35.09 21.02 15.12
CA ALA A 36 36.52 20.74 15.32
C ALA A 36 37.14 21.43 16.55
N GLY A 37 36.47 22.44 17.12
CA GLY A 37 36.96 23.20 18.27
C GLY A 37 36.89 22.47 19.61
N SER A 38 36.28 21.27 19.68
CA SER A 38 36.13 20.53 20.93
C SER A 38 37.35 19.66 21.26
N LEU A 39 37.82 19.73 22.51
CA LEU A 39 38.94 18.90 23.00
C LEU A 39 38.62 17.40 22.89
N ASP A 40 37.39 17.01 23.22
CA ASP A 40 36.91 15.63 23.08
C ASP A 40 36.91 15.19 21.61
N GLY A 41 36.58 16.10 20.69
CA GLY A 41 36.65 15.87 19.25
C GLY A 41 38.08 15.59 18.77
N GLN A 42 39.05 16.40 19.21
CA GLN A 42 40.47 16.19 18.86
C GLN A 42 41.02 14.86 19.39
N LYS A 43 40.68 14.49 20.64
CA LYS A 43 41.03 13.18 21.22
C LYS A 43 40.44 12.01 20.43
N ALA A 44 39.17 12.13 20.05
CA ALA A 44 38.46 11.11 19.28
C ALA A 44 39.10 10.92 17.89
N LEU A 45 39.42 12.01 17.18
CA LEU A 45 40.10 11.96 15.90
C LEU A 45 41.47 11.28 16.00
N SER A 46 42.30 11.70 16.97
CA SER A 46 43.62 11.08 17.19
C SER A 46 43.51 9.58 17.50
N THR A 47 42.50 9.17 18.27
CA THR A 47 42.23 7.77 18.60
C THR A 47 41.84 6.95 17.36
N LEU A 48 40.96 7.49 16.51
CA LEU A 48 40.55 6.84 15.27
C LEU A 48 41.72 6.77 14.26
N GLU A 49 42.45 7.86 14.07
CA GLU A 49 43.59 7.92 13.15
C GLU A 49 44.72 6.97 13.56
N GLY A 50 44.92 6.76 14.86
CA GLY A 50 45.88 5.78 15.37
C GLY A 50 45.57 4.33 14.97
N VAL A 51 44.31 4.02 14.65
CA VAL A 51 43.87 2.66 14.27
C VAL A 51 43.54 2.55 12.78
N LEU A 52 43.03 3.61 12.17
CA LEU A 52 42.54 3.63 10.78
C LEU A 52 43.54 4.24 9.79
N GLY A 53 44.51 5.01 10.28
CA GLY A 53 45.32 5.93 9.48
C GLY A 53 44.65 7.30 9.32
N PRO A 54 45.29 8.22 8.58
CA PRO A 54 44.77 9.58 8.39
C PRO A 54 43.35 9.59 7.80
N LEU A 55 42.46 10.36 8.42
CA LEU A 55 41.07 10.48 7.98
C LEU A 55 40.92 11.59 6.94
N LYS A 56 40.03 11.37 5.97
CA LYS A 56 39.58 12.46 5.09
C LYS A 56 38.76 13.47 5.89
N LYS A 57 38.60 14.68 5.36
CA LYS A 57 37.89 15.76 6.07
C LYS A 57 36.43 15.40 6.34
N GLU A 58 35.79 14.72 5.39
CA GLU A 58 34.43 14.20 5.49
C GLU A 58 34.33 13.14 6.60
N GLU A 59 35.26 12.18 6.62
CA GLU A 59 35.35 11.13 7.64
C GLU A 59 35.58 11.73 9.04
N ALA A 60 36.46 12.72 9.13
CA ALA A 60 36.74 13.45 10.36
C ALA A 60 35.50 14.24 10.84
N PHE A 61 34.73 14.84 9.93
CA PHE A 61 33.47 15.49 10.27
C PHE A 61 32.43 14.49 10.83
N ILE A 62 32.32 13.30 10.24
CA ILE A 62 31.43 12.24 10.75
C ILE A 62 31.87 11.80 12.16
N ALA A 63 33.18 11.61 12.37
CA ALA A 63 33.72 11.30 13.69
C ALA A 63 33.40 12.41 14.72
N LEU A 64 33.60 13.67 14.36
CA LEU A 64 33.24 14.81 15.21
C LEU A 64 31.73 14.89 15.48
N SER A 65 30.89 14.53 14.51
CA SER A 65 29.44 14.47 14.68
C SER A 65 29.06 13.42 15.73
N ILE A 66 29.67 12.23 15.68
CA ILE A 66 29.53 11.17 16.70
C ILE A 66 29.89 11.69 18.10
N VAL A 67 30.97 12.47 18.21
CA VAL A 67 31.35 13.11 19.48
C VAL A 67 30.31 14.10 19.94
N ALA A 68 29.85 14.99 19.05
CA ALA A 68 28.88 16.01 19.37
C ALA A 68 27.59 15.41 19.95
N ILE A 69 27.09 14.31 19.36
CA ILE A 69 25.89 13.61 19.82
C ILE A 69 26.13 12.64 20.99
N GLY A 70 27.30 12.68 21.62
CA GLY A 70 27.61 11.90 22.82
C GLY A 70 27.74 10.39 22.59
N GLN A 71 28.01 9.96 21.36
CA GLN A 71 28.09 8.53 21.01
C GLN A 71 29.53 7.98 20.95
N SER A 72 30.55 8.77 21.30
CA SER A 72 31.97 8.37 21.24
C SER A 72 32.26 7.04 21.94
N GLU A 73 31.87 6.91 23.22
CA GLU A 73 32.16 5.70 24.00
C GLU A 73 31.52 4.43 23.42
N ARG A 74 30.45 4.57 22.64
CA ARG A 74 29.72 3.45 22.04
C ARG A 74 30.24 3.13 20.67
N LEU A 75 30.36 4.13 19.80
CA LEU A 75 30.72 3.95 18.40
C LEU A 75 32.22 3.90 18.19
N ILE A 76 32.96 4.89 18.69
CA ILE A 76 34.42 4.94 18.49
C ILE A 76 35.09 3.76 19.16
N THR A 77 34.71 3.44 20.40
CA THR A 77 35.21 2.25 21.11
C THR A 77 34.90 0.97 20.32
N ALA A 78 33.67 0.79 19.82
CA ALA A 78 33.31 -0.41 19.05
C ALA A 78 34.14 -0.57 17.77
N ILE A 79 34.52 0.54 17.13
CA ILE A 79 35.44 0.54 15.98
C ILE A 79 36.85 0.18 16.40
N THR A 80 37.42 0.85 17.41
CA THR A 80 38.82 0.66 17.81
C THR A 80 39.08 -0.70 18.45
N THR A 81 38.07 -1.31 19.08
CA THR A 81 38.18 -2.68 19.65
C THR A 81 37.77 -3.76 18.65
N SER A 82 37.46 -3.41 17.40
CA SER A 82 37.09 -4.39 16.38
C SER A 82 38.27 -5.26 15.95
N LYS A 83 38.00 -6.53 15.62
CA LYS A 83 38.97 -7.39 14.93
C LYS A 83 39.41 -6.82 13.58
N ASN A 84 38.57 -6.02 12.94
CA ASN A 84 38.88 -5.32 11.69
C ASN A 84 38.31 -3.89 11.73
N PRO A 85 39.03 -2.94 12.36
CA PRO A 85 38.58 -1.57 12.56
C PRO A 85 38.25 -0.85 11.25
N LYS A 86 39.08 -1.04 10.21
CA LYS A 86 38.87 -0.41 8.90
C LYS A 86 37.58 -0.85 8.23
N LYS A 87 37.28 -2.16 8.25
CA LYS A 87 36.02 -2.69 7.71
C LYS A 87 34.82 -2.17 8.52
N ALA A 88 34.91 -2.17 9.85
CA ALA A 88 33.84 -1.69 10.71
C ALA A 88 33.58 -0.18 10.50
N TRP A 89 34.65 0.62 10.37
CA TRP A 89 34.57 2.05 10.09
C TRP A 89 33.89 2.32 8.76
N ASN A 90 34.31 1.62 7.69
CA ASN A 90 33.72 1.81 6.36
C ASN A 90 32.21 1.47 6.33
N LEU A 91 31.77 0.44 7.06
CA LEU A 91 30.35 0.09 7.17
C LEU A 91 29.55 1.16 7.93
N LEU A 92 30.10 1.66 9.04
CA LEU A 92 29.48 2.75 9.81
C LEU A 92 29.45 4.05 9.00
N LEU A 93 30.54 4.39 8.33
CA LEU A 93 30.69 5.59 7.53
C LEU A 93 29.65 5.63 6.40
N ALA A 94 29.51 4.56 5.62
CA ALA A 94 28.51 4.47 4.55
C ALA A 94 27.07 4.73 5.07
N GLN A 95 26.76 4.22 6.27
CA GLN A 95 25.47 4.46 6.90
C GLN A 95 25.30 5.92 7.34
N LEU A 96 26.33 6.52 7.94
CA LEU A 96 26.26 7.88 8.48
C LEU A 96 26.37 8.96 7.41
N GLU A 97 27.07 8.71 6.30
CA GLU A 97 27.07 9.59 5.13
C GLU A 97 25.67 9.67 4.51
N SER A 98 24.98 8.53 4.39
CA SER A 98 23.58 8.49 3.94
C SER A 98 22.66 9.30 4.88
N LEU A 99 22.81 9.12 6.19
CA LEU A 99 22.04 9.87 7.19
C LEU A 99 22.33 11.37 7.14
N GLU A 100 23.61 11.75 7.03
CA GLU A 100 24.08 13.14 6.94
C GLU A 100 23.51 13.85 5.72
N ALA A 101 23.60 13.22 4.55
CA ALA A 101 23.07 13.77 3.31
C ALA A 101 21.54 13.92 3.38
N PHE A 102 20.85 12.87 3.82
CA PHE A 102 19.39 12.84 3.83
C PHE A 102 18.78 13.83 4.83
N TYR A 103 19.30 13.89 6.06
CA TYR A 103 18.79 14.81 7.10
C TYR A 103 19.51 16.16 7.12
N SER A 104 20.22 16.52 6.05
CA SER A 104 20.91 17.82 5.92
C SER A 104 20.00 19.02 6.19
N THR A 105 18.71 18.93 5.85
CA THR A 105 17.69 19.95 6.12
C THR A 105 17.38 20.14 7.61
N LEU A 106 17.73 19.17 8.47
CA LEU A 106 17.69 19.28 9.93
C LEU A 106 19.06 19.63 10.54
N GLY A 107 20.14 19.68 9.74
CA GLY A 107 21.52 19.76 10.22
C GLY A 107 22.22 18.40 10.29
N GLY A 108 21.79 17.44 9.47
CA GLY A 108 22.48 16.16 9.26
C GLY A 108 22.36 15.22 10.45
N ILE A 109 23.43 14.50 10.79
CA ILE A 109 23.47 13.54 11.91
C ILE A 109 23.10 14.21 13.23
N VAL A 110 23.67 15.39 13.48
CA VAL A 110 23.44 16.17 14.70
C VAL A 110 21.98 16.64 14.75
N GLY A 111 21.45 17.10 13.61
CA GLY A 111 20.07 17.50 13.44
C GLY A 111 19.05 16.39 13.73
N TYR A 112 19.27 15.22 13.13
CA TYR A 112 18.47 14.02 13.37
C TYR A 112 18.43 13.68 14.86
N HIS A 113 19.60 13.62 15.51
CA HIS A 113 19.70 13.27 16.93
C HIS A 113 19.02 14.30 17.83
N ALA A 114 19.28 15.59 17.61
CA ALA A 114 18.67 16.68 18.38
C ALA A 114 17.14 16.69 18.26
N THR A 115 16.62 16.46 17.04
CA THR A 115 15.18 16.39 16.78
C THR A 115 14.53 15.21 17.50
N ALA A 116 15.15 14.02 17.44
CA ALA A 116 14.66 12.85 18.15
C ALA A 116 14.60 13.08 19.67
N LEU A 117 15.65 13.67 20.27
CA LEU A 117 15.66 14.01 21.70
C LEU A 117 14.58 15.03 22.07
N ALA A 118 14.37 16.05 21.24
CA ALA A 118 13.32 17.04 21.46
C ALA A 118 11.94 16.39 21.50
N LEU A 119 11.64 15.47 20.57
CA LEU A 119 10.36 14.75 20.53
C LEU A 119 10.19 13.75 21.69
N ILE A 120 11.26 13.08 22.13
CA ILE A 120 11.24 12.24 23.35
C ILE A 120 10.83 13.09 24.57
N ARG A 121 11.36 14.31 24.69
CA ARG A 121 10.99 15.27 25.74
C ARG A 121 9.53 15.70 25.62
N GLU A 122 9.07 16.06 24.42
CA GLU A 122 7.67 16.45 24.23
C GLU A 122 6.68 15.34 24.60
N ASN A 123 7.02 14.08 24.35
CA ASN A 123 6.20 12.94 24.76
C ASN A 123 6.17 12.71 26.28
N THR A 124 7.13 13.28 27.03
CA THR A 124 7.18 13.18 28.50
C THR A 124 6.50 14.36 29.21
N LEU A 125 6.34 15.50 28.54
CA LEU A 125 5.67 16.68 29.08
C LEU A 125 4.15 16.60 28.83
N ARG A 126 3.38 16.21 29.86
CA ARG A 126 1.90 16.28 29.83
C ARG A 126 1.41 17.72 30.09
N GLY A 127 0.37 18.15 29.39
CA GLY A 127 -0.40 19.36 29.75
C GLY A 127 -0.18 20.63 28.90
N LYS A 128 0.24 20.53 27.64
CA LYS A 128 0.14 21.67 26.71
C LYS A 128 -1.35 21.92 26.39
N GLN A 129 -1.77 23.18 26.29
CA GLN A 129 -3.06 23.51 25.68
C GLN A 129 -3.04 23.05 24.22
N HIS A 130 -3.91 22.11 23.87
CA HIS A 130 -4.01 21.63 22.51
C HIS A 130 -4.93 22.55 21.69
N PRO A 131 -4.63 22.75 20.40
CA PRO A 131 -5.51 23.52 19.54
C PRO A 131 -6.87 22.81 19.44
N GLN A 132 -7.92 23.59 19.19
CA GLN A 132 -9.24 23.04 18.97
C GLN A 132 -9.27 22.29 17.63
N TYR A 133 -9.59 20.99 17.67
CA TYR A 133 -9.77 20.16 16.48
C TYR A 133 -11.23 20.16 16.02
N LEU A 134 -11.41 20.55 14.75
CA LEU A 134 -12.71 20.67 14.09
C LEU A 134 -12.94 19.48 13.15
N VAL A 135 -14.19 19.05 13.03
CA VAL A 135 -14.57 17.96 12.11
C VAL A 135 -14.44 18.47 10.66
N PRO A 136 -13.74 17.78 9.76
CA PRO A 136 -13.65 18.22 8.37
C PRO A 136 -14.98 18.04 7.64
N ARG A 137 -15.27 18.90 6.66
CA ARG A 137 -16.44 18.73 5.78
C ARG A 137 -16.10 17.72 4.70
N SER A 138 -16.77 16.56 4.70
CA SER A 138 -16.53 15.50 3.74
C SER A 138 -17.52 15.48 2.58
N VAL A 139 -17.06 15.02 1.42
CA VAL A 139 -17.93 14.63 0.29
C VAL A 139 -18.36 13.18 0.51
N ASP A 140 -19.67 12.95 0.60
CA ASP A 140 -20.23 11.61 0.81
C ASP A 140 -20.24 10.82 -0.51
N LEU A 141 -19.64 9.64 -0.49
CA LEU A 141 -19.58 8.68 -1.60
C LEU A 141 -20.34 7.39 -1.28
N THR A 142 -21.10 7.31 -0.20
CA THR A 142 -21.74 6.06 0.25
C THR A 142 -22.88 5.56 -0.63
N ASP A 143 -23.51 6.45 -1.41
CA ASP A 143 -24.52 6.13 -2.41
C ASP A 143 -23.93 6.20 -3.83
N SER A 144 -23.58 5.02 -4.37
CA SER A 144 -23.03 4.90 -5.73
C SER A 144 -24.01 5.29 -6.84
N SER A 145 -25.31 5.38 -6.54
CA SER A 145 -26.33 5.74 -7.50
C SER A 145 -26.54 7.25 -7.63
N ALA A 146 -26.03 8.03 -6.67
CA ALA A 146 -26.14 9.48 -6.66
C ALA A 146 -25.48 10.10 -7.92
N PRO A 147 -26.14 11.01 -8.64
CA PRO A 147 -25.58 11.64 -9.84
C PRO A 147 -24.22 12.31 -9.61
N SER A 148 -24.00 12.93 -8.45
CA SER A 148 -22.71 13.53 -8.09
C SER A 148 -21.59 12.50 -7.94
N VAL A 149 -21.89 11.31 -7.41
CA VAL A 149 -20.92 10.22 -7.26
C VAL A 149 -20.60 9.63 -8.63
N ARG A 150 -21.61 9.38 -9.48
CA ARG A 150 -21.38 8.94 -10.87
C ARG A 150 -20.56 9.93 -11.68
N ARG A 151 -20.86 11.23 -11.53
CA ARG A 151 -20.07 12.31 -12.14
C ARG A 151 -18.61 12.24 -11.70
N SER A 152 -18.38 12.06 -10.41
CA SER A 152 -17.03 11.89 -9.85
C SER A 152 -16.34 10.64 -10.42
N VAL A 153 -17.04 9.51 -10.52
CA VAL A 153 -16.48 8.29 -11.14
C VAL A 153 -16.07 8.56 -12.59
N ALA A 154 -16.96 9.16 -13.39
CA ALA A 154 -16.68 9.47 -14.79
C ALA A 154 -15.47 10.40 -14.94
N LEU A 155 -15.36 11.44 -14.10
CA LEU A 155 -14.20 12.32 -14.07
C LEU A 155 -12.92 11.57 -13.65
N GLY A 156 -13.00 10.69 -12.66
CA GLY A 156 -11.88 9.86 -12.23
C GLY A 156 -11.35 8.95 -13.35
N ILE A 157 -12.25 8.35 -14.14
CA ILE A 157 -11.87 7.54 -15.31
C ILE A 157 -11.24 8.44 -16.38
N GLN A 158 -11.90 9.55 -16.74
CA GLN A 158 -11.41 10.50 -17.75
C GLN A 158 -10.04 11.09 -17.41
N ALA A 159 -9.74 11.24 -16.11
CA ALA A 159 -8.50 11.82 -15.63
C ALA A 159 -7.31 10.85 -15.68
N LEU A 160 -7.52 9.53 -15.80
CA LEU A 160 -6.45 8.51 -15.76
C LEU A 160 -5.22 8.83 -16.64
N PRO A 161 -5.34 9.36 -17.87
CA PRO A 161 -4.17 9.76 -18.66
C PRO A 161 -3.29 10.85 -18.02
N SER A 162 -3.82 11.61 -17.06
CA SER A 162 -3.09 12.63 -16.29
C SER A 162 -2.69 12.20 -14.88
N MET A 163 -3.00 10.95 -14.50
CA MET A 163 -2.70 10.39 -13.19
C MET A 163 -1.38 9.61 -13.18
N ALA A 164 -0.80 9.46 -12.00
CA ALA A 164 0.25 8.51 -11.65
C ALA A 164 -0.15 7.71 -10.40
N GLU A 165 0.58 6.66 -10.09
CA GLU A 165 0.45 5.91 -8.84
C GLU A 165 1.74 6.01 -8.03
N ILE A 166 1.62 6.23 -6.72
CA ILE A 166 2.74 6.26 -5.78
C ILE A 166 2.47 5.28 -4.64
N TYR A 167 3.30 4.25 -4.51
CA TYR A 167 3.12 3.18 -3.55
C TYR A 167 4.24 3.16 -2.50
N PRO A 168 4.00 3.66 -1.27
CA PRO A 168 4.88 3.40 -0.13
C PRO A 168 4.75 1.95 0.35
N ILE A 169 5.70 1.11 -0.06
CA ILE A 169 5.71 -0.35 0.17
C ILE A 169 6.89 -0.84 1.01
N GLY A 170 7.58 0.05 1.72
CA GLY A 170 8.73 -0.22 2.59
C GLY A 170 8.44 -0.96 3.92
N GLY A 171 7.26 -1.56 4.10
CA GLY A 171 6.85 -2.15 5.39
C GLY A 171 7.35 -3.58 5.60
N ALA A 172 7.97 -3.86 6.75
CA ALA A 172 8.27 -5.22 7.19
C ALA A 172 7.01 -5.95 7.71
N ALA A 173 6.81 -7.21 7.30
CA ALA A 173 5.73 -8.08 7.77
C ALA A 173 6.01 -8.77 9.12
N ASP A 174 6.72 -8.12 10.05
CA ASP A 174 7.12 -8.71 11.34
C ASP A 174 5.94 -9.32 12.11
N ARG A 175 4.78 -8.67 12.07
CA ARG A 175 3.57 -9.08 12.79
C ARG A 175 2.73 -10.15 12.07
N LEU A 176 3.07 -10.46 10.83
CA LEU A 176 2.44 -11.52 10.03
C LEU A 176 3.19 -12.85 10.14
N SER A 177 4.30 -12.89 10.88
CA SER A 177 5.22 -14.03 10.99
C SER A 177 5.58 -14.69 9.65
N LEU A 178 5.56 -13.92 8.57
CA LEU A 178 5.83 -14.43 7.22
C LEU A 178 7.30 -14.81 7.12
N ARG A 179 7.57 -16.10 6.88
CA ARG A 179 8.91 -16.66 6.78
C ARG A 179 9.08 -17.40 5.47
N ASP A 180 10.29 -17.33 4.96
CA ASP A 180 10.75 -18.16 3.85
C ASP A 180 10.88 -19.62 4.33
N GLU A 181 10.30 -20.56 3.58
CA GLU A 181 10.20 -21.96 4.01
C GLU A 181 11.55 -22.69 4.03
N VAL A 182 12.50 -22.24 3.22
CA VAL A 182 13.82 -22.88 3.09
C VAL A 182 14.81 -22.31 4.11
N THR A 183 14.88 -20.99 4.20
CA THR A 183 15.85 -20.27 5.03
C THR A 183 15.33 -19.98 6.44
N GLY A 184 14.01 -20.03 6.65
CA GLY A 184 13.35 -19.67 7.90
C GLY A 184 13.41 -18.17 8.22
N THR A 185 13.94 -17.34 7.31
CA THR A 185 14.11 -15.89 7.50
C THR A 185 12.80 -15.15 7.28
N TYR A 186 12.62 -14.00 7.94
CA TYR A 186 11.41 -13.21 7.76
C TYR A 186 11.37 -12.51 6.40
N LEU A 187 10.24 -12.64 5.71
CA LEU A 187 9.98 -12.00 4.42
C LEU A 187 9.32 -10.61 4.59
N PRO A 188 9.43 -9.74 3.57
CA PRO A 188 8.68 -8.49 3.53
C PRO A 188 7.19 -8.70 3.26
N ALA A 189 6.35 -7.71 3.59
CA ALA A 189 4.91 -7.82 3.44
C ALA A 189 4.44 -8.05 2.00
N VAL A 190 5.19 -7.53 1.02
CA VAL A 190 4.86 -7.67 -0.40
C VAL A 190 4.83 -9.13 -0.88
N ARG A 191 5.52 -10.07 -0.19
CA ARG A 191 5.50 -11.51 -0.53
C ARG A 191 4.30 -12.26 0.07
N LEU A 192 3.48 -11.61 0.91
CA LEU A 192 2.27 -12.26 1.44
C LEU A 192 1.31 -12.54 0.27
N SER A 193 0.96 -13.81 0.09
CA SER A 193 -0.10 -14.22 -0.84
C SER A 193 -1.46 -14.06 -0.15
N PHE A 194 -2.37 -13.35 -0.80
CA PHE A 194 -3.77 -13.19 -0.42
C PHE A 194 -4.65 -13.43 -1.64
N CYS A 195 -5.64 -14.32 -1.52
CA CYS A 195 -6.48 -14.79 -2.62
C CYS A 195 -5.69 -15.16 -3.89
N GLY A 196 -4.53 -15.82 -3.73
CA GLY A 196 -3.72 -16.34 -4.83
C GLY A 196 -2.82 -15.33 -5.52
N ARG A 197 -2.75 -14.09 -5.00
CA ARG A 197 -1.89 -13.02 -5.52
C ARG A 197 -1.05 -12.43 -4.42
N ASN A 198 0.17 -12.01 -4.74
CA ASN A 198 0.97 -11.26 -3.79
C ASN A 198 0.41 -9.84 -3.61
N LEU A 199 0.71 -9.15 -2.50
CA LEU A 199 0.06 -7.88 -2.20
C LEU A 199 0.34 -6.77 -3.23
N VAL A 200 1.52 -6.77 -3.86
CA VAL A 200 1.83 -5.76 -4.89
C VAL A 200 1.08 -6.04 -6.20
N GLU A 201 0.91 -7.31 -6.57
CA GLU A 201 0.11 -7.72 -7.71
C GLU A 201 -1.35 -7.25 -7.60
N HIS A 202 -1.95 -7.26 -6.40
CA HIS A 202 -3.29 -6.66 -6.19
C HIS A 202 -3.35 -5.19 -6.63
N LEU A 203 -2.33 -4.39 -6.28
CA LEU A 203 -2.27 -2.97 -6.71
C LEU A 203 -2.15 -2.83 -8.23
N ILE A 204 -1.41 -3.72 -8.89
CA ILE A 204 -1.20 -3.69 -10.34
C ILE A 204 -2.48 -4.10 -11.08
N VAL A 205 -3.10 -5.21 -10.70
CA VAL A 205 -4.32 -5.70 -11.35
C VAL A 205 -5.49 -4.72 -11.14
N ASP A 206 -5.59 -4.08 -9.98
CA ASP A 206 -6.55 -3.00 -9.73
C ASP A 206 -6.34 -1.78 -10.65
N LEU A 207 -5.08 -1.43 -10.94
CA LEU A 207 -4.75 -0.34 -11.86
C LEU A 207 -5.10 -0.73 -13.29
N GLU A 208 -4.70 -1.92 -13.73
CA GLU A 208 -4.98 -2.42 -15.07
C GLU A 208 -6.47 -2.53 -15.35
N ALA A 209 -7.28 -2.89 -14.35
CA ALA A 209 -8.73 -2.89 -14.50
C ALA A 209 -9.31 -1.49 -14.76
N ARG A 210 -8.76 -0.44 -14.14
CA ARG A 210 -9.15 0.96 -14.40
C ARG A 210 -8.67 1.44 -15.77
N GLU A 211 -7.44 1.11 -16.15
CA GLU A 211 -6.89 1.38 -17.48
C GLU A 211 -7.69 0.66 -18.57
N TYR A 212 -8.10 -0.59 -18.32
CA TYR A 212 -8.94 -1.37 -19.22
C TYR A 212 -10.34 -0.77 -19.34
N LEU A 213 -10.96 -0.33 -18.24
CA LEU A 213 -12.24 0.40 -18.29
C LEU A 213 -12.11 1.69 -19.11
N HIS A 214 -11.03 2.46 -18.95
CA HIS A 214 -10.74 3.62 -19.78
C HIS A 214 -10.62 3.23 -21.27
N TYR A 215 -9.87 2.18 -21.57
CA TYR A 215 -9.76 1.68 -22.95
C TYR A 215 -11.13 1.29 -23.53
N LYS A 216 -11.97 0.58 -22.79
CA LYS A 216 -13.30 0.18 -23.28
C LYS A 216 -14.23 1.38 -23.52
N LEU A 217 -14.08 2.47 -22.77
CA LEU A 217 -14.89 3.68 -22.92
C LEU A 217 -14.37 4.64 -24.00
N PHE A 218 -13.05 4.72 -24.20
CA PHE A 218 -12.43 5.76 -25.04
C PHE A 218 -11.61 5.21 -26.22
N GLY A 219 -11.50 3.89 -26.36
CA GLY A 219 -10.72 3.23 -27.41
C GLY A 219 -9.21 3.45 -27.32
N LYS A 220 -8.71 3.98 -26.19
CA LYS A 220 -7.31 4.33 -26.00
C LYS A 220 -6.72 3.62 -24.79
N GLN A 221 -5.77 2.72 -25.06
CA GLN A 221 -4.93 2.14 -24.02
C GLN A 221 -3.98 3.20 -23.47
N ILE A 222 -3.81 3.21 -22.16
CA ILE A 222 -2.92 4.09 -21.44
C ILE A 222 -2.01 3.24 -20.55
N THR A 223 -0.84 3.79 -20.22
CA THR A 223 0.06 3.25 -19.22
C THR A 223 0.28 4.32 -18.16
N THR A 224 -0.33 4.11 -17.01
CA THR A 224 -0.18 4.95 -15.81
C THR A 224 1.16 4.60 -15.18
N PRO A 225 2.06 5.58 -14.97
CA PRO A 225 3.36 5.34 -14.39
C PRO A 225 3.24 5.08 -12.88
N ILE A 226 4.11 4.21 -12.36
CA ILE A 226 4.09 3.75 -10.98
C ILE A 226 5.42 4.07 -10.30
N ALA A 227 5.38 4.81 -9.21
CA ALA A 227 6.53 5.06 -8.36
C ALA A 227 6.40 4.26 -7.05
N MET A 228 7.39 3.46 -6.69
CA MET A 228 7.35 2.59 -5.50
C MET A 228 8.45 2.97 -4.52
N MET A 229 8.08 3.48 -3.34
CA MET A 229 9.04 3.71 -2.26
C MET A 229 9.21 2.44 -1.42
N THR A 230 10.43 1.95 -1.30
CA THR A 230 10.80 0.78 -0.48
C THR A 230 11.86 1.13 0.57
N SER A 231 12.41 0.12 1.25
CA SER A 231 13.55 0.22 2.17
C SER A 231 14.45 -1.01 2.04
N GLU A 232 15.69 -0.91 2.48
CA GLU A 232 16.62 -2.07 2.57
C GLU A 232 16.30 -3.03 3.74
N GLU A 233 15.28 -2.72 4.56
CA GLU A 233 14.85 -3.62 5.63
C GLU A 233 14.34 -4.95 5.05
N LYS A 234 14.94 -6.07 5.48
CA LYS A 234 14.62 -7.44 5.04
C LYS A 234 14.70 -7.65 3.53
N SER A 235 15.64 -6.99 2.86
CA SER A 235 15.81 -7.11 1.40
C SER A 235 14.51 -6.85 0.63
N ASN A 236 13.72 -5.87 1.11
CA ASN A 236 12.40 -5.60 0.54
C ASN A 236 12.52 -5.11 -0.91
N ARG A 237 13.55 -4.32 -1.23
CA ARG A 237 13.82 -3.87 -2.59
C ARG A 237 14.01 -5.06 -3.55
N GLU A 238 14.91 -5.98 -3.20
CA GLU A 238 15.23 -7.13 -4.04
C GLU A 238 14.01 -8.05 -4.22
N ASN A 239 13.18 -8.20 -3.18
CA ASN A 239 11.94 -8.97 -3.28
C ASN A 239 10.91 -8.32 -4.21
N ILE A 240 10.79 -6.98 -4.20
CA ILE A 240 9.90 -6.26 -5.12
C ILE A 240 10.42 -6.43 -6.55
N GLU A 241 11.72 -6.19 -6.78
CA GLU A 241 12.34 -6.36 -8.10
C GLU A 241 12.15 -7.80 -8.62
N ALA A 242 12.38 -8.81 -7.78
CA ALA A 242 12.15 -10.22 -8.11
C ALA A 242 10.69 -10.50 -8.48
N ILE A 243 9.70 -10.02 -7.71
CA ILE A 243 8.27 -10.20 -8.04
C ILE A 243 7.98 -9.61 -9.44
N PHE A 244 8.46 -8.41 -9.74
CA PHE A 244 8.22 -7.80 -11.05
C PHE A 244 8.94 -8.56 -12.18
N GLU A 245 10.17 -9.03 -11.97
CA GLU A 245 10.90 -9.79 -12.98
C GLU A 245 10.28 -11.18 -13.23
N GLU A 246 9.93 -11.90 -12.16
CA GLU A 246 9.23 -13.21 -12.20
C GLU A 246 7.89 -13.14 -12.94
N ASN A 247 7.19 -12.00 -12.85
CA ASN A 247 5.90 -11.77 -13.50
C ASN A 247 6.00 -10.95 -14.80
N HIS A 248 7.19 -10.84 -15.41
CA HIS A 248 7.42 -10.10 -16.66
C HIS A 248 6.85 -8.66 -16.62
N TRP A 249 7.07 -7.97 -15.51
CA TRP A 249 6.56 -6.62 -15.21
C TRP A 249 5.04 -6.50 -15.34
N PHE A 250 4.32 -7.61 -15.14
CA PHE A 250 2.88 -7.74 -15.32
C PHE A 250 2.42 -7.33 -16.73
N GLY A 251 3.27 -7.52 -17.74
CA GLY A 251 3.00 -7.09 -19.11
C GLY A 251 3.12 -5.57 -19.32
N ARG A 252 3.65 -4.82 -18.36
CA ARG A 252 3.87 -3.36 -18.47
C ARG A 252 5.27 -3.07 -18.99
N PRO A 253 5.50 -1.94 -19.70
CA PRO A 253 6.84 -1.47 -20.00
C PRO A 253 7.63 -1.25 -18.70
N LYS A 254 8.86 -1.80 -18.60
CA LYS A 254 9.69 -1.69 -17.38
C LYS A 254 9.94 -0.23 -16.98
N GLU A 255 10.13 0.64 -17.97
CA GLU A 255 10.33 2.07 -17.81
C GLU A 255 9.12 2.83 -17.24
N SER A 256 7.94 2.21 -17.21
CA SER A 256 6.73 2.79 -16.59
C SER A 256 6.74 2.66 -15.06
N CYS A 257 7.68 1.91 -14.49
CA CYS A 257 7.81 1.67 -13.06
C CYS A 257 9.16 2.17 -12.54
N ARG A 258 9.18 2.92 -11.45
CA ARG A 258 10.41 3.33 -10.76
C ARG A 258 10.37 2.96 -9.29
N ILE A 259 11.37 2.19 -8.86
CA ILE A 259 11.58 1.83 -7.45
C ILE A 259 12.63 2.78 -6.88
N PHE A 260 12.34 3.37 -5.73
CA PHE A 260 13.26 4.23 -4.99
C PHE A 260 13.25 3.88 -3.50
N THR A 261 14.39 4.06 -2.84
CA THR A 261 14.61 3.52 -1.48
C THR A 261 14.72 4.64 -0.46
N GLN A 262 14.00 4.52 0.65
CA GLN A 262 14.20 5.38 1.83
C GLN A 262 15.41 4.90 2.66
N PRO A 263 16.18 5.82 3.29
CA PRO A 263 17.30 5.43 4.13
C PRO A 263 16.84 4.73 5.41
N LEU A 264 17.73 3.89 5.97
CA LEU A 264 17.58 3.36 7.32
C LEU A 264 18.18 4.34 8.32
N VAL A 265 17.47 4.62 9.41
CA VAL A 265 17.92 5.54 10.45
C VAL A 265 18.32 4.79 11.72
N PRO A 266 19.35 5.27 12.45
CA PRO A 266 19.79 4.66 13.69
C PRO A 266 18.71 4.82 14.75
N THR A 267 18.47 3.75 15.51
CA THR A 267 17.57 3.78 16.64
C THR A 267 18.31 4.15 17.92
N MET A 268 17.59 4.67 18.91
CA MET A 268 18.15 5.07 20.20
C MET A 268 17.24 4.71 21.36
N ASN A 269 17.77 4.66 22.58
CA ASN A 269 16.96 4.53 23.79
C ASN A 269 16.41 5.90 24.24
N LYS A 270 15.59 5.94 25.30
CA LYS A 270 15.02 7.18 25.84
C LYS A 270 16.04 8.20 26.37
N ARG A 271 17.31 7.82 26.56
CA ARG A 271 18.41 8.72 26.94
C ARG A 271 19.13 9.33 25.73
N GLY A 272 18.84 8.87 24.50
CA GLY A 272 19.56 9.26 23.29
C GLY A 272 20.69 8.31 22.89
N ASP A 273 20.94 7.24 23.64
CA ASP A 273 22.01 6.30 23.31
C ASP A 273 21.63 5.46 22.09
N TRP A 274 22.48 5.41 21.07
CA TRP A 274 22.21 4.61 19.89
C TRP A 274 22.29 3.11 20.18
N CYS A 275 21.34 2.36 19.63
CA CYS A 275 21.18 0.93 19.87
C CYS A 275 21.91 0.09 18.81
N PHE A 276 22.34 -1.11 19.19
CA PHE A 276 23.03 -2.05 18.29
C PHE A 276 22.23 -3.34 18.12
N GLN A 277 22.34 -3.96 16.94
CA GLN A 277 21.78 -5.28 16.61
C GLN A 277 22.85 -6.39 16.57
N GLY A 278 24.08 -6.05 16.97
CA GLY A 278 25.22 -6.94 17.09
C GLY A 278 26.46 -6.14 17.51
N PRO A 279 27.60 -6.79 17.79
CA PRO A 279 28.77 -6.13 18.40
C PRO A 279 29.30 -4.89 17.67
N GLN A 280 29.01 -4.74 16.37
CA GLN A 280 29.53 -3.66 15.51
C GLN A 280 28.50 -3.19 14.46
N LYS A 281 27.21 -3.46 14.66
CA LYS A 281 26.16 -3.07 13.71
C LYS A 281 25.07 -2.29 14.43
N LEU A 282 24.84 -1.05 14.00
CA LEU A 282 23.74 -0.24 14.50
C LEU A 282 22.41 -0.95 14.23
N LEU A 283 21.53 -0.90 15.22
CA LEU A 283 20.13 -1.24 15.02
C LEU A 283 19.51 -0.08 14.25
N SER A 284 18.95 -0.37 13.08
CA SER A 284 18.45 0.66 12.18
C SER A 284 17.15 0.21 11.55
N LYS A 285 16.26 1.18 11.35
CA LYS A 285 14.89 0.96 10.92
C LYS A 285 14.48 2.07 9.96
N PRO A 286 13.46 1.88 9.13
CA PRO A 286 12.89 2.97 8.34
C PRO A 286 12.38 4.12 9.22
N GLY A 287 12.54 5.35 8.71
CA GLY A 287 12.14 6.62 9.37
C GLY A 287 10.65 6.98 9.22
N GLY A 288 9.78 6.00 8.99
CA GLY A 288 8.37 6.21 8.69
C GLY A 288 8.12 6.63 7.24
N HIS A 289 6.87 6.61 6.80
CA HIS A 289 6.53 6.87 5.38
C HIS A 289 6.51 8.37 5.02
N GLY A 290 6.64 9.29 5.99
CA GLY A 290 6.67 10.73 5.73
C GLY A 290 7.82 11.22 4.88
N VAL A 291 8.91 10.45 4.84
CA VAL A 291 10.04 10.72 3.95
C VAL A 291 9.74 10.50 2.47
N LEU A 292 8.54 9.98 2.12
CA LEU A 292 8.10 9.73 0.75
C LEU A 292 8.39 10.88 -0.20
N TRP A 293 7.98 12.08 0.19
CA TRP A 293 8.05 13.25 -0.70
C TRP A 293 9.49 13.71 -0.91
N LYS A 294 10.32 13.70 0.13
CA LYS A 294 11.74 13.97 -0.01
C LYS A 294 12.44 12.90 -0.85
N CYS A 295 12.17 11.62 -0.58
CA CYS A 295 12.75 10.52 -1.35
C CYS A 295 12.36 10.61 -2.84
N ALA A 296 11.12 11.00 -3.14
CA ALA A 296 10.65 11.22 -4.49
C ALA A 296 11.36 12.39 -5.18
N GLU A 297 11.58 13.51 -4.48
CA GLU A 297 12.36 14.64 -5.01
C GLU A 297 13.82 14.25 -5.25
N ASP A 298 14.49 13.67 -4.26
CA ASP A 298 15.91 13.29 -4.35
C ASP A 298 16.17 12.26 -5.46
N ALA A 299 15.20 11.36 -5.71
CA ALA A 299 15.28 10.34 -6.76
C ALA A 299 14.79 10.82 -8.15
N GLY A 300 14.40 12.10 -8.29
CA GLY A 300 13.91 12.66 -9.55
C GLY A 300 12.57 12.06 -10.02
N ILE A 301 11.74 11.56 -9.08
CA ILE A 301 10.43 10.97 -9.38
C ILE A 301 9.45 12.06 -9.82
N PHE A 302 9.46 13.23 -9.18
CA PHE A 302 8.60 14.34 -9.61
C PHE A 302 8.92 14.80 -11.02
N ASP A 303 10.19 15.01 -11.35
CA ASP A 303 10.61 15.38 -12.71
C ASP A 303 10.14 14.34 -13.73
N TRP A 304 10.38 13.06 -13.44
CA TRP A 304 9.94 11.97 -14.31
C TRP A 304 8.43 11.93 -14.55
N LEU A 305 7.61 12.08 -13.50
CA LEU A 305 6.16 12.06 -13.64
C LEU A 305 5.64 13.30 -14.39
N LEU A 306 6.21 14.47 -14.11
CA LEU A 306 5.85 15.73 -14.78
C LEU A 306 6.27 15.72 -16.25
N ASP A 307 7.45 15.21 -16.58
CA ASP A 307 7.94 15.05 -17.96
C ASP A 307 7.06 14.10 -18.79
N LEU A 308 6.43 13.12 -18.14
CA LEU A 308 5.41 12.25 -18.74
C LEU A 308 4.02 12.92 -18.86
N GLY A 309 3.90 14.20 -18.49
CA GLY A 309 2.66 14.97 -18.51
C GLY A 309 1.65 14.61 -17.41
N ARG A 310 2.09 13.95 -16.34
CA ARG A 310 1.22 13.61 -15.21
C ARG A 310 1.05 14.82 -14.31
N LYS A 311 -0.17 15.07 -13.86
CA LYS A 311 -0.53 16.22 -13.02
C LYS A 311 -0.79 15.81 -11.58
N HIS A 312 -1.42 14.66 -11.39
CA HIS A 312 -1.81 14.19 -10.08
C HIS A 312 -1.37 12.74 -9.86
N ALA A 313 -1.31 12.32 -8.60
CA ALA A 313 -1.05 10.95 -8.21
C ALA A 313 -2.04 10.46 -7.16
N LEU A 314 -2.36 9.17 -7.23
CA LEU A 314 -2.94 8.44 -6.12
C LEU A 314 -1.83 7.81 -5.29
N VAL A 315 -1.92 7.93 -3.97
CA VAL A 315 -0.98 7.31 -3.02
C VAL A 315 -1.70 6.21 -2.25
N ARG A 316 -1.18 4.98 -2.29
CA ARG A 316 -1.81 3.80 -1.68
C ARG A 316 -0.79 2.92 -0.96
N GLN A 317 -1.18 2.40 0.20
CA GLN A 317 -0.40 1.36 0.88
C GLN A 317 -0.78 -0.03 0.38
N VAL A 318 0.21 -0.90 0.25
CA VAL A 318 0.07 -2.27 -0.31
C VAL A 318 -0.77 -3.22 0.54
N ASN A 319 -0.96 -2.91 1.82
CA ASN A 319 -1.69 -3.78 2.74
C ASN A 319 -3.20 -3.52 2.79
N ASN A 320 -3.73 -2.52 2.09
CA ASN A 320 -5.17 -2.21 2.05
C ASN A 320 -5.84 -2.78 0.79
N LEU A 321 -6.34 -4.01 0.88
CA LEU A 321 -6.80 -4.82 -0.25
C LEU A 321 -8.24 -4.51 -0.71
N VAL A 322 -8.94 -3.59 -0.02
CA VAL A 322 -10.28 -3.14 -0.42
C VAL A 322 -10.31 -1.70 -0.94
N SER A 323 -9.13 -1.06 -1.06
CA SER A 323 -9.01 0.36 -1.40
C SER A 323 -9.47 0.74 -2.82
N ALA A 324 -9.58 -0.23 -3.73
CA ALA A 324 -10.08 -0.03 -5.10
C ALA A 324 -11.37 -0.81 -5.39
N VAL A 325 -12.07 -1.29 -4.34
CA VAL A 325 -13.34 -2.00 -4.54
C VAL A 325 -14.41 -1.01 -5.02
N ASP A 326 -15.04 -1.36 -6.14
CA ASP A 326 -16.17 -0.62 -6.71
C ASP A 326 -15.79 0.85 -7.02
N HIS A 327 -16.78 1.75 -7.02
CA HIS A 327 -16.64 3.17 -7.36
C HIS A 327 -15.69 4.01 -6.48
N GLY A 328 -15.29 3.54 -5.29
CA GLY A 328 -14.70 4.37 -4.24
C GLY A 328 -13.44 5.13 -4.67
N LEU A 329 -12.45 4.44 -5.25
CA LEU A 329 -11.17 5.04 -5.65
C LEU A 329 -11.32 6.00 -6.83
N LEU A 330 -12.14 5.63 -7.82
CA LEU A 330 -12.39 6.47 -9.00
C LEU A 330 -13.16 7.74 -8.61
N ALA A 331 -14.20 7.62 -7.79
CA ALA A 331 -14.93 8.76 -7.27
C ALA A 331 -14.04 9.66 -6.40
N PHE A 332 -13.18 9.09 -5.55
CA PHE A 332 -12.23 9.84 -4.75
C PHE A 332 -11.28 10.70 -5.61
N ALA A 333 -10.72 10.13 -6.67
CA ALA A 333 -9.89 10.87 -7.62
C ALA A 333 -10.70 11.95 -8.34
N GLY A 334 -11.89 11.60 -8.84
CA GLY A 334 -12.76 12.53 -9.56
C GLY A 334 -13.20 13.74 -8.76
N VAL A 335 -13.47 13.59 -7.45
CA VAL A 335 -13.77 14.72 -6.55
C VAL A 335 -12.59 15.71 -6.50
N GLY A 336 -11.36 15.20 -6.43
CA GLY A 336 -10.15 16.04 -6.43
C GLY A 336 -10.01 16.82 -7.73
N ILE A 337 -10.22 16.15 -8.87
CA ILE A 337 -10.19 16.75 -10.21
C ILE A 337 -11.28 17.81 -10.38
N GLU A 338 -12.53 17.50 -10.00
CA GLU A 338 -13.67 18.40 -10.12
C GLU A 338 -13.46 19.70 -9.34
N LYS A 339 -12.89 19.59 -8.14
CA LYS A 339 -12.63 20.73 -7.27
C LYS A 339 -11.34 21.47 -7.56
N GLY A 340 -10.46 20.93 -8.40
CA GLY A 340 -9.10 21.46 -8.57
C GLY A 340 -8.31 21.43 -7.26
N SER A 341 -8.50 20.40 -6.43
CA SER A 341 -7.84 20.30 -5.13
C SER A 341 -6.38 19.87 -5.24
N ILE A 342 -5.56 20.36 -4.32
CA ILE A 342 -4.12 20.08 -4.24
C ILE A 342 -3.86 18.73 -3.54
N PHE A 343 -4.63 18.40 -2.51
CA PHE A 343 -4.42 17.18 -1.73
C PHE A 343 -5.73 16.62 -1.19
N GLY A 344 -5.86 15.29 -1.15
CA GLY A 344 -7.09 14.61 -0.75
C GLY A 344 -6.86 13.47 0.21
N PHE A 345 -7.86 13.20 1.06
CA PHE A 345 -7.91 12.06 1.96
C PHE A 345 -9.17 11.23 1.70
N ALA A 346 -9.03 9.92 1.52
CA ALA A 346 -10.18 9.03 1.56
C ALA A 346 -10.47 8.61 3.00
N GLY A 347 -11.64 9.01 3.52
CA GLY A 347 -12.06 8.77 4.89
C GLY A 347 -13.21 7.77 5.01
N CYS A 348 -13.36 7.22 6.22
CA CYS A 348 -14.49 6.36 6.59
C CYS A 348 -14.77 6.51 8.10
N PRO A 349 -15.85 5.92 8.65
CA PRO A 349 -16.08 5.90 10.09
C PRO A 349 -14.92 5.26 10.86
N SER A 350 -14.58 5.87 12.00
CA SER A 350 -13.62 5.32 12.97
C SER A 350 -14.12 4.01 13.56
N LEU A 351 -13.19 3.07 13.81
CA LEU A 351 -13.49 1.80 14.47
C LEU A 351 -12.65 1.67 15.75
N GLU A 352 -13.30 1.33 16.85
CA GLU A 352 -12.62 1.09 18.13
C GLU A 352 -11.57 -0.02 18.01
N GLY A 353 -10.42 0.16 18.66
CA GLY A 353 -9.30 -0.79 18.61
C GLY A 353 -8.50 -0.80 17.31
N ALA A 354 -8.92 -0.07 16.27
CA ALA A 354 -8.16 0.06 15.03
C ALA A 354 -6.92 0.96 15.24
N SER A 355 -5.79 0.57 14.66
CA SER A 355 -4.53 1.34 14.71
C SER A 355 -4.43 2.28 13.51
N GLU A 356 -5.30 3.30 13.50
CA GLU A 356 -5.50 4.24 12.40
C GLU A 356 -5.59 5.67 12.91
N GLY A 357 -4.94 6.60 12.22
CA GLY A 357 -5.08 8.03 12.49
C GLY A 357 -6.47 8.56 12.13
N VAL A 358 -6.74 9.81 12.48
CA VAL A 358 -7.95 10.54 12.08
C VAL A 358 -7.60 11.87 11.41
N ASN A 359 -8.46 12.27 10.48
CA ASN A 359 -8.33 13.55 9.79
C ASN A 359 -9.14 14.63 10.51
N VAL A 360 -8.52 15.77 10.77
CA VAL A 360 -9.09 16.91 11.50
C VAL A 360 -8.77 18.22 10.79
N VAL A 361 -9.61 19.23 10.99
CA VAL A 361 -9.25 20.61 10.65
C VAL A 361 -8.72 21.30 11.90
N VAL A 362 -7.59 21.97 11.77
CA VAL A 362 -6.98 22.76 12.84
C VAL A 362 -6.81 24.21 12.38
N LYS A 363 -7.00 25.16 13.30
CA LYS A 363 -6.65 26.57 13.09
C LYS A 363 -5.20 26.79 13.50
N LYS A 364 -4.37 27.18 12.53
CA LYS A 364 -2.99 27.64 12.67
C LYS A 364 -2.95 29.18 12.58
N ASP A 365 -1.79 29.77 12.84
CA ASP A 365 -1.59 31.23 12.73
C ASP A 365 -1.88 31.73 11.30
N GLU A 366 -1.55 30.92 10.29
CA GLU A 366 -1.71 31.22 8.86
C GLU A 366 -3.09 30.86 8.29
N GLY A 367 -4.04 30.41 9.12
CA GLY A 367 -5.39 30.02 8.69
C GLY A 367 -5.78 28.61 9.13
N PHE A 368 -6.67 27.97 8.39
CA PHE A 368 -7.10 26.59 8.63
C PHE A 368 -6.29 25.63 7.75
N CYS A 369 -6.05 24.41 8.24
CA CYS A 369 -5.57 23.31 7.41
C CYS A 369 -6.25 21.99 7.78
N LEU A 370 -6.40 21.11 6.80
CA LEU A 370 -6.74 19.70 7.01
C LEU A 370 -5.46 18.93 7.34
N THR A 371 -5.46 18.18 8.43
CA THR A 371 -4.28 17.43 8.88
C THR A 371 -4.68 16.06 9.43
N ASN A 372 -3.69 15.21 9.64
CA ASN A 372 -3.85 13.91 10.26
C ASN A 372 -3.25 13.90 11.67
N ILE A 373 -3.97 13.28 12.60
CA ILE A 373 -3.45 12.90 13.91
C ILE A 373 -3.26 11.38 13.93
N GLU A 374 -2.05 10.91 14.21
CA GLU A 374 -1.76 9.49 14.37
C GLU A 374 -2.40 8.90 15.63
N TYR A 375 -2.80 7.63 15.56
CA TYR A 375 -3.44 6.93 16.67
C TYR A 375 -2.55 6.87 17.93
N THR A 376 -1.23 6.85 17.75
CA THR A 376 -0.26 6.85 18.85
C THR A 376 -0.26 8.16 19.64
N GLU A 377 -0.74 9.25 19.03
CA GLU A 377 -0.81 10.58 19.65
C GLU A 377 -2.16 10.83 20.33
N PHE A 378 -3.18 9.95 20.19
CA PHE A 378 -4.52 10.21 20.72
C PHE A 378 -4.54 10.44 22.23
N ALA A 379 -3.86 9.57 23.00
CA ALA A 379 -3.78 9.70 24.45
C ALA A 379 -3.04 10.98 24.90
N LYS A 380 -2.10 11.46 24.07
CA LYS A 380 -1.34 12.69 24.34
C LYS A 380 -2.16 13.94 24.03
N LEU A 381 -2.99 13.88 22.99
CA LEU A 381 -3.76 15.01 22.46
C LEU A 381 -5.24 15.01 22.91
N ASP A 382 -5.62 14.10 23.81
CA ASP A 382 -6.99 13.91 24.31
C ASP A 382 -8.01 13.71 23.16
N ILE A 383 -7.61 12.94 22.15
CA ILE A 383 -8.46 12.62 21.00
C ILE A 383 -9.27 11.38 21.30
N HIS A 384 -10.59 11.55 21.35
CA HIS A 384 -11.57 10.48 21.33
C HIS A 384 -12.14 10.39 19.91
N PRO A 385 -11.64 9.44 19.08
CA PRO A 385 -11.94 9.41 17.64
C PRO A 385 -13.37 8.96 17.34
N GLU A 386 -13.98 8.20 18.26
CA GLU A 386 -15.26 7.49 18.06
C GLU A 386 -16.34 8.37 17.45
N ALA A 387 -16.69 8.05 16.19
CA ALA A 387 -17.74 8.67 15.38
C ALA A 387 -17.63 10.20 15.21
N ARG A 388 -16.52 10.82 15.65
CA ARG A 388 -16.31 12.27 15.57
C ARG A 388 -15.49 12.66 14.35
N PHE A 389 -14.37 11.98 14.13
CA PHE A 389 -13.42 12.31 13.07
C PHE A 389 -13.30 11.15 12.08
N PRO A 390 -13.28 11.44 10.77
CA PRO A 390 -13.08 10.39 9.77
C PRO A 390 -11.69 9.79 9.89
N THR A 391 -11.62 8.46 9.84
CA THR A 391 -10.37 7.70 9.79
C THR A 391 -9.51 8.17 8.62
N ASN A 392 -8.20 8.27 8.86
CA ASN A 392 -7.23 8.33 7.79
C ASN A 392 -6.87 6.92 7.32
N THR A 393 -7.14 6.65 6.04
CA THR A 393 -6.89 5.33 5.44
C THR A 393 -5.56 5.23 4.69
N ASN A 394 -4.78 6.31 4.67
CA ASN A 394 -3.58 6.49 3.85
C ASN A 394 -3.81 6.31 2.34
N LEU A 395 -5.06 6.39 1.89
CA LEU A 395 -5.41 6.60 0.49
C LEU A 395 -5.50 8.11 0.24
N LEU A 396 -4.53 8.62 -0.54
CA LEU A 396 -4.33 10.05 -0.74
C LEU A 396 -4.39 10.43 -2.22
N PHE A 397 -4.80 11.66 -2.48
CA PHE A 397 -4.70 12.31 -3.79
C PHE A 397 -3.69 13.44 -3.67
N ALA A 398 -2.83 13.60 -4.68
CA ALA A 398 -1.76 14.59 -4.67
C ALA A 398 -1.64 15.29 -6.03
N ASP A 399 -1.73 16.60 -6.06
CA ASP A 399 -1.19 17.42 -7.14
C ASP A 399 0.35 17.38 -7.08
N LEU A 400 0.99 16.96 -8.17
CA LEU A 400 2.42 16.67 -8.19
C LEU A 400 3.28 17.93 -8.03
N GLU A 401 2.90 19.05 -8.66
CA GLU A 401 3.68 20.29 -8.59
C GLU A 401 3.56 20.93 -7.21
N ALA A 402 2.34 21.04 -6.69
CA ALA A 402 2.08 21.64 -5.39
C ALA A 402 2.68 20.81 -4.26
N VAL A 403 2.57 19.48 -4.31
CA VAL A 403 3.22 18.60 -3.31
C VAL A 403 4.73 18.64 -3.44
N ARG A 404 5.30 18.72 -4.64
CA ARG A 404 6.75 18.93 -4.82
C ARG A 404 7.21 20.23 -4.17
N HIS A 405 6.46 21.32 -4.35
CA HIS A 405 6.77 22.61 -3.72
C HIS A 405 6.71 22.50 -2.19
N ALA A 406 5.65 21.90 -1.65
CA ALA A 406 5.50 21.65 -0.22
C ALA A 406 6.64 20.76 0.33
N ALA A 407 7.08 19.74 -0.42
CA ALA A 407 8.17 18.86 -0.02
C ALA A 407 9.52 19.59 0.07
N LYS A 408 9.72 20.66 -0.72
CA LYS A 408 10.92 21.51 -0.60
C LYS A 408 10.88 22.38 0.65
N ALA A 409 9.70 22.88 1.02
CA ALA A 409 9.50 23.68 2.22
C ALA A 409 9.55 22.83 3.51
N ARG A 410 8.83 21.70 3.51
CA ARG A 410 8.73 20.75 4.62
C ARG A 410 9.01 19.31 4.14
N PRO A 411 10.29 18.94 4.00
CA PRO A 411 10.69 17.64 3.45
C PRO A 411 10.36 16.43 4.32
N ILE A 412 10.20 16.64 5.63
CA ILE A 412 9.95 15.58 6.61
C ILE A 412 8.70 15.96 7.40
N PRO A 413 7.50 15.84 6.80
CA PRO A 413 6.24 16.20 7.46
C PRO A 413 5.89 15.24 8.61
N GLY A 414 5.14 15.75 9.60
CA GLY A 414 4.55 14.92 10.66
C GLY A 414 5.55 14.13 11.50
N MET A 415 6.69 14.74 11.84
CA MET A 415 7.71 14.09 12.67
C MET A 415 7.18 13.68 14.04
N LEU A 416 7.45 12.44 14.45
CA LEU A 416 7.05 11.87 15.73
C LEU A 416 8.06 10.84 16.25
N ILE A 417 7.90 10.44 17.51
CA ILE A 417 8.67 9.37 18.15
C ILE A 417 7.68 8.35 18.72
N ASN A 418 7.87 7.08 18.38
CA ASN A 418 7.14 5.97 18.99
C ASN A 418 8.13 4.95 19.58
N ALA A 419 7.90 4.56 20.84
CA ALA A 419 8.72 3.59 21.53
C ALA A 419 8.26 2.16 21.21
N LYS A 420 9.20 1.29 20.86
CA LYS A 420 8.96 -0.14 20.62
C LYS A 420 9.95 -0.96 21.43
N ARG A 421 9.49 -2.10 21.97
CA ARG A 421 10.39 -3.06 22.62
C ARG A 421 11.12 -3.87 21.55
N MET A 422 12.45 -3.83 21.56
CA MET A 422 13.29 -4.56 20.60
C MET A 422 14.49 -5.18 21.29
N LEU A 423 14.96 -6.31 20.76
CA LEU A 423 16.20 -6.91 21.21
C LEU A 423 17.36 -5.99 20.80
N THR A 424 18.17 -5.62 21.78
CA THR A 424 19.34 -4.76 21.58
C THR A 424 20.58 -5.43 22.15
N TYR A 425 21.72 -5.07 21.58
CA TYR A 425 23.03 -5.52 22.00
C TYR A 425 23.75 -4.34 22.66
N ARG A 426 24.38 -4.61 23.79
CA ARG A 426 25.33 -3.69 24.45
C ARG A 426 26.69 -4.37 24.50
N HIS A 427 27.74 -3.61 24.32
CA HIS A 427 29.10 -4.14 24.31
C HIS A 427 29.38 -4.88 25.63
N ASN A 428 29.89 -6.11 25.54
CA ASN A 428 30.17 -7.01 26.67
C ASN A 428 28.96 -7.36 27.57
N GLN A 429 27.74 -7.31 27.04
CA GLN A 429 26.53 -7.75 27.74
C GLN A 429 25.71 -8.70 26.88
N SER A 430 24.93 -9.55 27.53
CA SER A 430 23.92 -10.37 26.85
C SER A 430 22.86 -9.47 26.19
N PRO A 431 22.25 -9.91 25.07
CA PRO A 431 21.17 -9.17 24.44
C PRO A 431 20.01 -8.92 25.42
N SER A 432 19.46 -7.71 25.43
CA SER A 432 18.33 -7.33 26.29
C SER A 432 17.19 -6.71 25.49
N LEU A 433 15.97 -6.92 25.97
CA LEU A 433 14.76 -6.36 25.38
C LEU A 433 14.54 -4.93 25.93
N ASP A 434 14.99 -3.94 25.16
CA ASP A 434 14.98 -2.53 25.53
C ASP A 434 13.86 -1.76 24.84
N GLU A 435 13.40 -0.66 25.44
CA GLU A 435 12.58 0.33 24.74
C GLU A 435 13.44 1.19 23.82
N VAL A 436 13.11 1.14 22.53
CA VAL A 436 13.86 1.76 21.47
C VAL A 436 12.95 2.70 20.69
N VAL A 437 13.48 3.87 20.36
CA VAL A 437 12.83 4.93 19.60
C VAL A 437 13.65 5.29 18.35
N ARG A 438 12.99 5.94 17.39
CA ARG A 438 13.61 6.50 16.18
C ARG A 438 12.73 7.65 15.68
N LEU A 439 13.32 8.61 14.99
CA LEU A 439 12.53 9.66 14.33
C LEU A 439 11.67 9.00 13.25
N GLU A 440 10.35 9.09 13.40
CA GLU A 440 9.37 8.67 12.41
C GLU A 440 8.71 9.91 11.81
N SER A 441 8.09 9.76 10.64
CA SER A 441 7.39 10.82 9.92
C SER A 441 6.22 10.23 9.14
N THR A 442 5.24 11.06 8.79
CA THR A 442 3.96 10.65 8.18
C THR A 442 3.66 11.43 6.90
N MET A 443 3.41 10.73 5.78
CA MET A 443 3.33 11.33 4.44
C MET A 443 2.13 12.28 4.27
N GLN A 444 1.03 11.94 4.91
CA GLN A 444 -0.23 12.67 4.86
C GLN A 444 -0.15 14.04 5.53
N ASN A 445 0.80 14.25 6.44
CA ASN A 445 1.00 15.53 7.11
C ASN A 445 1.73 16.55 6.22
N ILE A 446 2.03 16.22 4.96
CA ILE A 446 2.38 17.25 3.96
C ILE A 446 1.23 18.24 3.74
N ALA A 447 -0.01 17.79 4.00
CA ALA A 447 -1.21 18.63 3.94
C ALA A 447 -1.17 19.83 4.89
N ASP A 448 -0.30 19.80 5.90
CA ASP A 448 -0.07 20.88 6.83
C ASP A 448 0.41 22.18 6.17
N GLU A 449 1.02 22.09 5.00
CA GLU A 449 1.51 23.23 4.20
C GLU A 449 0.40 23.88 3.35
N PHE A 450 -0.77 23.24 3.28
CA PHE A 450 -1.89 23.71 2.44
C PHE A 450 -2.95 24.37 3.33
N THR A 451 -2.77 25.68 3.55
CA THR A 451 -3.63 26.49 4.42
C THR A 451 -4.62 27.33 3.62
N SER A 452 -5.71 27.75 4.28
CA SER A 452 -6.64 28.76 3.76
C SER A 452 -7.15 29.63 4.91
N GLU A 453 -7.37 30.92 4.67
CA GLU A 453 -7.97 31.83 5.66
C GLU A 453 -9.36 31.35 6.10
N LYS A 454 -10.10 30.72 5.18
CA LYS A 454 -11.46 30.23 5.41
C LYS A 454 -11.46 28.72 5.46
N ARG A 455 -12.08 28.17 6.51
CA ARG A 455 -12.26 26.72 6.69
C ARG A 455 -12.94 26.01 5.51
N ASP A 456 -13.91 26.66 4.87
CA ASP A 456 -14.70 26.05 3.80
C ASP A 456 -14.03 26.15 2.42
N ASP A 457 -12.92 26.87 2.31
CA ASP A 457 -12.19 27.13 1.06
C ASP A 457 -10.78 26.54 1.15
N LEU A 458 -10.66 25.36 1.75
CA LEU A 458 -9.41 24.65 1.83
C LEU A 458 -9.03 24.11 0.45
N PRO A 459 -7.76 24.24 0.03
CA PRO A 459 -7.27 23.60 -1.19
C PRO A 459 -7.17 22.07 -1.05
N THR A 460 -7.48 21.53 0.13
CA THR A 460 -7.49 20.11 0.44
C THR A 460 -8.93 19.62 0.64
N TYR A 461 -9.15 18.33 0.40
CA TYR A 461 -10.47 17.72 0.54
C TYR A 461 -10.42 16.38 1.27
N ILE A 462 -11.59 15.96 1.75
CA ILE A 462 -11.80 14.62 2.27
C ILE A 462 -13.09 14.03 1.72
N THR A 463 -13.06 12.76 1.38
CA THR A 463 -14.26 11.99 1.04
C THR A 463 -14.64 11.06 2.18
N HIS A 464 -15.89 10.65 2.21
CA HIS A 464 -16.43 9.68 3.16
C HIS A 464 -17.05 8.53 2.40
N ASN A 465 -16.68 7.29 2.73
CA ASN A 465 -17.32 6.10 2.20
C ASN A 465 -17.41 4.99 3.27
N ARG A 466 -18.09 3.89 2.93
CA ARG A 466 -18.21 2.70 3.76
C ARG A 466 -16.84 2.11 4.05
N ARG A 467 -16.60 1.75 5.31
CA ARG A 467 -15.31 1.22 5.78
C ARG A 467 -14.84 0.01 4.95
N ARG A 468 -15.70 -0.99 4.74
CA ARG A 468 -15.37 -2.19 3.93
C ARG A 468 -15.04 -1.91 2.46
N LYS A 469 -15.36 -0.72 1.93
CA LYS A 469 -14.97 -0.26 0.57
C LYS A 469 -13.81 0.76 0.59
N THR A 470 -13.22 1.05 1.75
CA THR A 470 -12.19 2.08 1.90
C THR A 470 -10.95 1.56 2.60
N ILE A 471 -11.11 0.80 3.69
CA ILE A 471 -10.00 0.23 4.46
C ILE A 471 -10.33 -1.14 5.05
N SER A 472 -9.48 -2.10 4.73
CA SER A 472 -9.33 -3.38 5.43
C SER A 472 -7.90 -3.85 5.18
N THR A 473 -7.09 -3.84 6.24
CA THR A 473 -5.64 -4.02 6.10
C THR A 473 -5.15 -5.37 6.58
N VAL A 474 -4.11 -5.91 5.96
CA VAL A 474 -3.47 -7.14 6.40
C VAL A 474 -2.14 -6.79 7.08
N LYS A 475 -2.14 -6.76 8.42
CA LYS A 475 -1.00 -6.27 9.23
C LYS A 475 -0.55 -7.25 10.31
N ARG A 476 -1.40 -8.17 10.76
CA ARG A 476 -1.08 -9.11 11.85
C ARG A 476 -1.79 -10.45 11.68
N ILE A 477 -1.30 -11.49 12.36
CA ILE A 477 -2.00 -12.78 12.49
C ILE A 477 -3.10 -12.64 13.55
N ALA A 478 -4.23 -13.34 13.37
CA ALA A 478 -5.28 -13.44 14.36
C ALA A 478 -4.82 -14.19 15.62
N SER A 479 -5.19 -13.69 16.80
CA SER A 479 -5.00 -14.43 18.05
C SER A 479 -6.07 -14.07 19.07
N PRO A 480 -6.34 -14.92 20.08
CA PRO A 480 -7.29 -14.61 21.15
C PRO A 480 -7.00 -13.28 21.86
N GLU A 481 -5.72 -12.91 21.95
CA GLU A 481 -5.26 -11.67 22.61
C GLU A 481 -5.34 -10.44 21.71
N SER A 482 -5.17 -10.60 20.38
CA SER A 482 -5.06 -9.48 19.44
C SER A 482 -6.31 -9.23 18.60
N GLY A 483 -7.29 -10.12 18.70
CA GLY A 483 -8.53 -10.08 17.92
C GLY A 483 -8.31 -10.33 16.43
N PHE A 484 -9.31 -9.99 15.62
CA PHE A 484 -9.31 -10.20 14.18
C PHE A 484 -9.07 -8.91 13.37
N LEU A 485 -8.96 -7.76 14.02
CA LEU A 485 -8.75 -6.51 13.30
C LEU A 485 -7.37 -6.45 12.63
N ASN A 486 -7.39 -6.15 11.35
CA ASN A 486 -6.22 -6.09 10.47
C ASN A 486 -5.53 -7.45 10.20
N THR A 487 -6.31 -8.54 10.17
CA THR A 487 -5.83 -9.87 9.82
C THR A 487 -6.29 -10.28 8.41
N PRO A 488 -5.66 -11.28 7.77
CA PRO A 488 -6.13 -11.80 6.49
C PRO A 488 -7.59 -12.27 6.54
N GLU A 489 -8.01 -12.92 7.62
CA GLU A 489 -9.37 -13.45 7.77
C GLU A 489 -10.40 -12.33 7.81
N ARG A 490 -10.15 -11.26 8.56
CA ARG A 490 -11.04 -10.09 8.59
C ARG A 490 -11.10 -9.39 7.24
N CYS A 491 -9.96 -9.28 6.56
CA CYS A 491 -9.90 -8.70 5.22
C CYS A 491 -10.70 -9.54 4.20
N LEU A 492 -10.64 -10.87 4.31
CA LEU A 492 -11.46 -11.76 3.49
C LEU A 492 -12.94 -11.60 3.79
N LEU A 493 -13.33 -11.49 5.06
CA LEU A 493 -14.73 -11.23 5.45
C LEU A 493 -15.25 -9.94 4.82
N ASP A 494 -14.54 -8.82 5.00
CA ASP A 494 -14.96 -7.52 4.44
C ASP A 494 -15.05 -7.58 2.89
N ARG A 495 -14.13 -8.30 2.24
CA ARG A 495 -14.14 -8.53 0.77
C ARG A 495 -15.36 -9.36 0.35
N LEU A 496 -15.66 -10.46 1.03
CA LEU A 496 -16.81 -11.31 0.73
C LEU A 496 -18.14 -10.60 1.01
N GLU A 497 -18.21 -9.69 1.99
CA GLU A 497 -19.39 -8.83 2.18
C GLU A 497 -19.60 -7.87 1.00
N ASN A 498 -18.52 -7.31 0.44
CA ASN A 498 -18.59 -6.52 -0.79
C ASN A 498 -19.05 -7.36 -1.98
N HIS A 499 -18.56 -8.59 -2.09
CA HIS A 499 -18.98 -9.53 -3.13
C HIS A 499 -20.44 -9.94 -2.98
N ARG A 500 -20.91 -10.12 -1.74
CA ARG A 500 -22.32 -10.35 -1.45
C ARG A 500 -23.18 -9.16 -1.87
N GLU A 501 -22.75 -7.94 -1.60
CA GLU A 501 -23.42 -6.72 -2.07
C GLU A 501 -23.52 -6.69 -3.60
N LEU A 502 -22.40 -6.92 -4.29
CA LEU A 502 -22.36 -7.04 -5.75
C LEU A 502 -23.39 -8.07 -6.27
N LEU A 503 -23.31 -9.30 -5.77
CA LEU A 503 -24.15 -10.40 -6.24
C LEU A 503 -25.64 -10.17 -5.96
N LEU A 504 -26.01 -9.65 -4.79
CA LEU A 504 -27.41 -9.40 -4.43
C LEU A 504 -27.97 -8.15 -5.12
N GLN A 505 -27.27 -7.02 -5.06
CA GLN A 505 -27.82 -5.72 -5.42
C GLN A 505 -27.62 -5.37 -6.90
N HIS A 506 -26.60 -5.94 -7.55
CA HIS A 506 -26.28 -5.62 -8.93
C HIS A 506 -26.45 -6.81 -9.88
N CYS A 507 -26.14 -8.02 -9.42
CA CYS A 507 -26.27 -9.22 -10.26
C CYS A 507 -27.60 -9.95 -10.09
N GLY A 508 -28.35 -9.76 -8.99
CA GLY A 508 -29.63 -10.45 -8.74
C GLY A 508 -29.49 -11.95 -8.45
N PHE A 509 -28.47 -12.34 -7.69
CA PHE A 509 -28.24 -13.73 -7.28
C PHE A 509 -29.02 -14.12 -6.02
N GLU A 510 -29.38 -15.40 -5.91
CA GLU A 510 -29.78 -16.04 -4.67
C GLU A 510 -28.54 -16.57 -3.94
N LEU A 511 -28.36 -16.21 -2.67
CA LEU A 511 -27.18 -16.56 -1.88
C LEU A 511 -27.54 -17.29 -0.57
N PRO A 512 -26.66 -18.15 -0.03
CA PRO A 512 -26.88 -18.76 1.26
C PRO A 512 -26.87 -17.69 2.38
N PRO A 513 -27.42 -17.98 3.57
CA PRO A 513 -27.45 -17.04 4.70
C PRO A 513 -26.06 -16.48 5.05
N VAL A 514 -26.06 -15.28 5.63
CA VAL A 514 -24.85 -14.66 6.18
C VAL A 514 -24.35 -15.51 7.34
N VAL A 515 -23.05 -15.73 7.38
CA VAL A 515 -22.37 -16.31 8.54
C VAL A 515 -22.01 -15.15 9.44
N ASP A 516 -22.40 -15.19 10.72
CA ASP A 516 -21.93 -14.17 11.67
C ASP A 516 -20.41 -14.27 11.85
N GLU A 517 -19.80 -13.19 12.33
CA GLU A 517 -18.35 -13.06 12.43
C GLU A 517 -17.71 -14.21 13.23
N GLY A 518 -18.34 -14.66 14.33
CA GLY A 518 -17.83 -15.78 15.14
C GLY A 518 -17.83 -17.10 14.35
N ASN A 519 -18.95 -17.41 13.68
CA ASN A 519 -19.05 -18.60 12.84
C ASN A 519 -18.14 -18.54 11.60
N PHE A 520 -17.88 -17.35 11.05
CA PHE A 520 -16.95 -17.19 9.92
C PHE A 520 -15.54 -17.61 10.32
N PHE A 521 -15.08 -17.23 11.52
CA PHE A 521 -13.75 -17.61 11.99
C PHE A 521 -13.64 -19.09 12.39
N LEU A 522 -14.74 -19.75 12.71
CA LEU A 522 -14.74 -21.17 13.07
C LEU A 522 -14.91 -22.10 11.87
N TYR A 523 -15.75 -21.70 10.90
CA TYR A 523 -16.22 -22.59 9.84
C TYR A 523 -15.93 -22.08 8.43
N GLY A 524 -15.37 -20.87 8.30
CA GLY A 524 -15.13 -20.23 7.01
C GLY A 524 -16.40 -19.61 6.39
N PRO A 525 -16.32 -19.18 5.12
CA PRO A 525 -17.41 -18.50 4.45
C PRO A 525 -18.53 -19.45 4.01
N SER A 526 -19.75 -18.94 3.85
CA SER A 526 -20.87 -19.74 3.31
C SER A 526 -20.76 -20.02 1.81
N PHE A 527 -19.97 -19.22 1.08
CA PHE A 527 -19.59 -19.42 -0.32
C PHE A 527 -18.32 -18.61 -0.61
N VAL A 528 -17.59 -18.98 -1.65
CA VAL A 528 -16.43 -18.24 -2.16
C VAL A 528 -16.78 -17.64 -3.51
N PHE A 529 -16.62 -16.32 -3.65
CA PHE A 529 -16.70 -15.65 -4.93
C PHE A 529 -15.45 -14.79 -5.09
N GLU A 530 -14.72 -14.99 -6.19
CA GLU A 530 -13.60 -14.15 -6.58
C GLU A 530 -13.67 -13.85 -8.06
N TYR A 531 -13.21 -12.67 -8.46
CA TYR A 531 -13.22 -12.26 -9.85
C TYR A 531 -12.00 -11.39 -10.16
N HIS A 532 -11.57 -11.43 -11.42
CA HIS A 532 -10.58 -10.50 -11.95
C HIS A 532 -11.16 -9.07 -11.91
N PRO A 533 -10.49 -8.07 -11.32
CA PRO A 533 -10.99 -6.69 -11.27
C PRO A 533 -11.46 -6.11 -12.62
N ALA A 534 -10.85 -6.54 -13.73
CA ALA A 534 -11.29 -6.14 -15.08
C ALA A 534 -12.59 -6.78 -15.59
N LEU A 535 -13.19 -7.74 -14.87
CA LEU A 535 -14.60 -8.10 -15.06
C LEU A 535 -15.47 -6.84 -14.97
N GLY A 536 -15.09 -5.92 -14.08
CA GLY A 536 -15.51 -4.54 -14.07
C GLY A 536 -15.07 -3.90 -12.75
N PRO A 537 -14.28 -2.82 -12.74
CA PRO A 537 -13.90 -2.18 -11.48
C PRO A 537 -15.08 -1.51 -10.76
N LEU A 538 -16.26 -1.47 -11.41
CA LEU A 538 -17.52 -0.96 -10.87
C LEU A 538 -18.53 -2.09 -10.76
N PHE A 539 -19.25 -2.18 -9.64
CA PHE A 539 -20.28 -3.20 -9.46
C PHE A 539 -21.42 -3.08 -10.47
N GLU A 540 -21.76 -1.85 -10.88
CA GLU A 540 -22.76 -1.62 -11.93
C GLU A 540 -22.35 -2.16 -13.31
N VAL A 541 -21.04 -2.25 -13.59
CA VAL A 541 -20.53 -2.85 -14.83
C VAL A 541 -20.60 -4.37 -14.74
N ILE A 542 -20.17 -4.95 -13.61
CA ILE A 542 -20.24 -6.40 -13.40
C ILE A 542 -21.69 -6.89 -13.45
N GLY A 543 -22.63 -6.18 -12.82
CA GLY A 543 -24.06 -6.53 -12.82
C GLY A 543 -24.71 -6.53 -14.20
N GLN A 544 -24.10 -5.89 -15.20
CA GLN A 544 -24.54 -5.98 -16.61
C GLN A 544 -23.98 -7.22 -17.32
N LYS A 545 -22.88 -7.81 -16.84
CA LYS A 545 -22.21 -8.99 -17.41
C LYS A 545 -22.62 -10.30 -16.75
N LEU A 546 -22.91 -10.27 -15.44
CA LEU A 546 -23.30 -11.41 -14.63
C LEU A 546 -24.69 -11.15 -14.05
N ARG A 547 -25.72 -11.85 -14.56
CA ARG A 547 -27.13 -11.51 -14.33
C ARG A 547 -27.95 -12.71 -13.92
N SER A 548 -28.57 -12.65 -12.76
CA SER A 548 -29.36 -13.73 -12.16
C SER A 548 -28.54 -15.02 -11.96
N GLY A 549 -28.77 -15.67 -10.83
CA GLY A 549 -28.05 -16.90 -10.54
C GLY A 549 -28.25 -17.33 -9.11
N ARG A 550 -27.54 -18.39 -8.74
CA ARG A 550 -27.61 -18.95 -7.40
C ARG A 550 -26.25 -19.48 -6.98
N MET A 551 -25.85 -19.13 -5.77
CA MET A 551 -24.75 -19.78 -5.07
C MET A 551 -25.35 -20.70 -4.00
N HIS A 552 -24.87 -21.94 -3.93
CA HIS A 552 -25.22 -22.86 -2.84
C HIS A 552 -24.27 -22.72 -1.64
N LYS A 553 -24.65 -23.25 -0.47
CA LYS A 553 -23.72 -23.31 0.67
C LYS A 553 -22.50 -24.16 0.31
N GLY A 554 -21.30 -23.66 0.62
CA GLY A 554 -20.02 -24.30 0.30
C GLY A 554 -19.62 -24.19 -1.17
N SER A 555 -20.36 -23.44 -1.98
CA SER A 555 -20.03 -23.26 -3.40
C SER A 555 -18.89 -22.27 -3.62
N GLU A 556 -18.21 -22.42 -4.74
CA GLU A 556 -17.14 -21.55 -5.19
C GLU A 556 -17.36 -21.14 -6.64
N LEU A 557 -17.24 -19.84 -6.91
CA LEU A 557 -17.23 -19.27 -8.25
C LEU A 557 -16.03 -18.34 -8.39
N ARG A 558 -15.06 -18.74 -9.22
CA ARG A 558 -13.86 -17.96 -9.54
C ARG A 558 -13.86 -17.55 -11.00
N LEU A 559 -13.82 -16.25 -11.25
CA LEU A 559 -13.95 -15.65 -12.58
C LEU A 559 -12.70 -14.83 -12.91
N GLU A 560 -11.65 -15.49 -13.38
CA GLU A 560 -10.44 -14.82 -13.86
C GLU A 560 -10.56 -14.43 -15.35
N ILE A 561 -11.52 -13.53 -15.64
CA ILE A 561 -11.91 -13.13 -17.01
C ILE A 561 -12.49 -11.69 -17.02
N ALA A 562 -12.26 -10.93 -18.11
CA ALA A 562 -12.89 -9.62 -18.28
C ALA A 562 -14.15 -9.66 -19.17
N GLU A 563 -14.14 -10.46 -20.24
CA GLU A 563 -15.24 -10.57 -21.20
C GLU A 563 -16.14 -11.77 -20.86
N LEU A 564 -17.18 -11.50 -20.07
CA LEU A 564 -18.18 -12.48 -19.61
C LEU A 564 -19.59 -12.04 -20.00
N ASP A 565 -20.39 -12.95 -20.55
CA ASP A 565 -21.84 -12.80 -20.68
C ASP A 565 -22.53 -13.98 -19.99
N ALA A 566 -22.86 -13.82 -18.71
CA ALA A 566 -23.42 -14.88 -17.88
C ALA A 566 -24.81 -14.53 -17.39
N GLU A 567 -25.76 -15.44 -17.59
CA GLU A 567 -27.14 -15.28 -17.18
C GLU A 567 -27.73 -16.58 -16.62
N ARG A 568 -28.38 -16.50 -15.46
CA ARG A 568 -28.97 -17.65 -14.75
C ARG A 568 -27.97 -18.79 -14.55
N LEU A 569 -26.86 -18.46 -13.88
CA LEU A 569 -25.83 -19.41 -13.47
C LEU A 569 -26.14 -19.97 -12.08
N ASP A 570 -26.31 -21.28 -11.96
CA ASP A 570 -26.59 -21.98 -10.70
C ASP A 570 -25.39 -22.85 -10.30
N VAL A 571 -24.73 -22.50 -9.19
CA VAL A 571 -23.46 -23.11 -8.77
C VAL A 571 -23.64 -23.93 -7.49
N GLN A 572 -23.61 -25.26 -7.66
CA GLN A 572 -23.53 -26.25 -6.59
C GLN A 572 -22.19 -27.00 -6.69
N GLY A 573 -21.23 -26.62 -5.86
CA GLY A 573 -19.84 -27.08 -5.95
C GLY A 573 -18.92 -25.94 -6.40
N SER A 574 -17.88 -26.25 -7.17
CA SER A 574 -16.85 -25.29 -7.62
C SER A 574 -16.86 -25.09 -9.14
N LEU A 575 -16.88 -23.84 -9.58
CA LEU A 575 -16.58 -23.41 -10.95
C LEU A 575 -15.38 -22.45 -10.94
N ILE A 576 -14.32 -22.83 -11.66
CA ILE A 576 -13.13 -22.01 -11.87
C ILE A 576 -13.00 -21.71 -13.36
N LEU A 577 -13.14 -20.44 -13.73
CA LEU A 577 -13.01 -19.97 -15.10
C LEU A 577 -11.79 -19.05 -15.21
N THR A 578 -10.85 -19.41 -16.06
CA THR A 578 -9.60 -18.66 -16.26
C THR A 578 -9.39 -18.35 -17.73
N ALA A 579 -9.25 -17.07 -18.05
CA ALA A 579 -8.73 -16.61 -19.33
C ALA A 579 -7.22 -16.34 -19.18
N ALA A 580 -6.39 -16.91 -20.06
CA ALA A 580 -4.94 -16.71 -20.02
C ALA A 580 -4.54 -15.25 -20.31
N THR A 581 -5.32 -14.57 -21.17
CA THR A 581 -5.15 -13.15 -21.49
C THR A 581 -6.48 -12.41 -21.31
N PRO A 582 -6.87 -12.08 -20.06
CA PRO A 582 -8.20 -11.55 -19.78
C PRO A 582 -8.43 -10.16 -20.38
N LEU A 583 -7.37 -9.41 -20.71
CA LEU A 583 -7.46 -8.03 -21.19
C LEU A 583 -7.21 -7.87 -22.70
N GLY A 584 -6.80 -8.94 -23.41
CA GLY A 584 -6.42 -8.86 -24.81
C GLY A 584 -5.38 -9.90 -25.20
N HIS A 585 -4.21 -9.46 -25.68
CA HIS A 585 -3.09 -10.35 -26.02
C HIS A 585 -1.76 -9.79 -25.49
N ILE A 586 -0.75 -10.64 -25.45
CA ILE A 586 0.64 -10.26 -25.16
C ILE A 586 1.38 -10.09 -26.50
N ASP A 587 2.06 -8.97 -26.69
CA ASP A 587 2.83 -8.71 -27.91
C ASP A 587 4.20 -9.44 -27.91
N GLU A 588 4.95 -9.30 -29.01
CA GLU A 588 6.28 -9.91 -29.17
C GLU A 588 7.32 -9.44 -28.13
N LYS A 589 7.07 -8.30 -27.48
CA LYS A 589 7.93 -7.74 -26.43
C LYS A 589 7.50 -8.18 -25.02
N GLY A 590 6.47 -9.02 -24.92
CA GLY A 590 5.92 -9.46 -23.65
C GLY A 590 5.00 -8.43 -22.99
N GLN A 591 4.51 -7.42 -23.73
CA GLN A 591 3.65 -6.37 -23.20
C GLN A 591 2.17 -6.68 -23.40
N GLN A 592 1.35 -6.34 -22.42
CA GLN A 592 -0.10 -6.48 -22.47
C GLN A 592 -0.70 -5.42 -23.40
N ILE A 593 -1.36 -5.89 -24.46
CA ILE A 593 -2.11 -5.05 -25.40
C ILE A 593 -3.60 -5.30 -25.22
N TYR A 594 -4.34 -4.25 -24.87
CA TYR A 594 -5.79 -4.31 -24.76
C TYR A 594 -6.40 -4.45 -26.14
N SER A 595 -7.23 -5.47 -26.31
CA SER A 595 -7.79 -5.80 -27.62
C SER A 595 -8.95 -6.78 -27.51
N GLU A 596 -9.61 -6.98 -28.63
CA GLU A 596 -10.63 -8.00 -28.79
C GLU A 596 -10.04 -9.43 -28.89
N GLN A 597 -8.77 -9.66 -28.57
CA GLN A 597 -8.21 -11.01 -28.42
C GLN A 597 -8.32 -11.56 -26.99
N ALA A 598 -9.04 -10.87 -26.10
CA ALA A 598 -9.30 -11.37 -24.76
C ALA A 598 -10.04 -12.72 -24.78
N GLY A 599 -9.74 -13.62 -23.83
CA GLY A 599 -10.53 -14.84 -23.65
C GLY A 599 -11.97 -14.50 -23.22
N ARG A 600 -12.97 -15.20 -23.77
CA ARG A 600 -14.40 -14.91 -23.53
C ARG A 600 -15.19 -16.12 -23.08
N ALA A 601 -16.19 -15.88 -22.24
CA ALA A 601 -17.13 -16.92 -21.86
C ALA A 601 -18.58 -16.43 -21.88
N ARG A 602 -19.48 -17.30 -22.34
CA ARG A 602 -20.92 -17.09 -22.30
C ARG A 602 -21.60 -18.25 -21.58
N PHE A 603 -22.40 -17.91 -20.58
CA PHE A 603 -23.23 -18.86 -19.84
C PHE A 603 -24.68 -18.39 -19.90
N LYS A 604 -25.59 -19.27 -20.28
CA LYS A 604 -27.02 -18.99 -20.22
C LYS A 604 -27.78 -20.22 -19.76
N ASP A 605 -28.50 -20.15 -18.64
CA ASP A 605 -29.22 -21.30 -18.09
C ASP A 605 -28.28 -22.50 -17.80
N VAL A 606 -27.17 -22.24 -17.11
CA VAL A 606 -26.12 -23.24 -16.85
C VAL A 606 -26.13 -23.64 -15.38
N ARG A 607 -26.09 -24.95 -15.12
CA ARG A 607 -25.96 -25.51 -13.77
C ARG A 607 -24.62 -26.20 -13.59
N ILE A 608 -23.92 -25.88 -12.51
CA ILE A 608 -22.69 -26.54 -12.09
C ILE A 608 -23.03 -27.49 -10.95
N ARG A 609 -22.62 -28.76 -11.07
CA ARG A 609 -22.87 -29.79 -10.05
C ARG A 609 -21.65 -30.66 -9.81
N ASN A 610 -20.94 -30.42 -8.72
CA ASN A 610 -19.83 -31.25 -8.30
C ASN A 610 -19.65 -31.18 -6.78
N ARG A 611 -18.73 -31.99 -6.24
CA ARG A 611 -18.46 -32.06 -4.79
C ARG A 611 -17.71 -30.85 -4.22
N GLY A 612 -17.22 -29.92 -5.05
CA GLY A 612 -16.68 -28.63 -4.63
C GLY A 612 -15.44 -28.70 -3.74
N ILE A 613 -15.29 -27.69 -2.88
CA ILE A 613 -14.20 -27.53 -1.91
C ILE A 613 -14.13 -28.74 -0.97
N ASN A 614 -12.92 -29.19 -0.67
CA ASN A 614 -12.69 -30.24 0.32
C ASN A 614 -12.68 -29.68 1.75
N GLU A 615 -13.85 -29.70 2.41
CA GLU A 615 -14.01 -29.27 3.80
C GLU A 615 -13.29 -30.17 4.83
N GLU A 616 -12.79 -31.35 4.43
CA GLU A 616 -12.02 -32.25 5.32
C GLU A 616 -10.56 -31.81 5.49
N VAL A 617 -10.09 -30.87 4.66
CA VAL A 617 -8.74 -30.31 4.73
C VAL A 617 -8.81 -28.98 5.47
N GLU A 618 -8.08 -28.88 6.59
CA GLU A 618 -7.86 -27.61 7.27
C GLU A 618 -7.06 -26.68 6.35
N GLN A 619 -7.66 -25.54 6.00
CA GLN A 619 -7.08 -24.62 5.03
C GLN A 619 -7.51 -23.17 5.30
N ASP A 620 -6.59 -22.25 4.99
CA ASP A 620 -6.84 -20.82 5.03
C ASP A 620 -7.60 -20.38 3.78
N PHE A 621 -8.87 -20.02 3.91
CA PHE A 621 -9.69 -19.55 2.77
C PHE A 621 -9.11 -18.32 2.07
N TRP A 622 -8.26 -17.56 2.75
CA TRP A 622 -7.60 -16.38 2.21
C TRP A 622 -6.32 -16.68 1.43
N ARG A 623 -5.81 -17.93 1.40
CA ARG A 623 -4.52 -18.30 0.78
C ARG A 623 -4.62 -18.96 -0.60
N LEU A 624 -5.75 -18.82 -1.33
CA LEU A 624 -6.06 -19.51 -2.60
C LEU A 624 -4.83 -19.97 -3.42
N PRO A 625 -4.83 -21.18 -4.00
CA PRO A 625 -5.99 -22.05 -4.24
C PRO A 625 -6.44 -22.86 -3.03
N LEU A 626 -7.72 -23.28 -3.04
CA LEU A 626 -8.29 -24.21 -2.07
C LEU A 626 -8.12 -25.66 -2.54
N ALA A 627 -8.19 -26.61 -1.61
CA ALA A 627 -8.33 -28.02 -1.92
C ALA A 627 -9.76 -28.35 -2.37
N HIS A 628 -9.91 -29.22 -3.38
CA HIS A 628 -11.20 -29.64 -3.94
C HIS A 628 -11.38 -31.15 -3.88
N LYS A 629 -12.63 -31.60 -3.70
CA LYS A 629 -13.03 -32.99 -3.96
C LYS A 629 -13.31 -33.22 -5.44
N GLU A 630 -13.96 -32.24 -6.06
CA GLU A 630 -14.22 -32.15 -7.50
C GLU A 630 -14.39 -30.67 -7.86
N LYS A 631 -14.06 -30.29 -9.10
CA LYS A 631 -14.32 -28.95 -9.62
C LYS A 631 -14.65 -28.99 -11.11
N CYS A 632 -15.33 -27.96 -11.58
CA CYS A 632 -15.38 -27.66 -13.01
C CYS A 632 -14.38 -26.54 -13.28
N GLU A 633 -13.31 -26.86 -14.01
CA GLU A 633 -12.27 -25.92 -14.41
C GLU A 633 -12.34 -25.68 -15.91
N ILE A 634 -12.43 -24.42 -16.31
CA ILE A 634 -12.48 -23.99 -17.71
C ILE A 634 -11.30 -23.04 -17.94
N ILE A 635 -10.39 -23.44 -18.82
CA ILE A 635 -9.19 -22.68 -19.18
C ILE A 635 -9.33 -22.21 -20.63
N ILE A 636 -9.31 -20.90 -20.83
CA ILE A 636 -9.45 -20.25 -22.13
C ILE A 636 -8.11 -19.63 -22.51
N GLU A 637 -7.49 -20.17 -23.56
CA GLU A 637 -6.29 -19.57 -24.16
C GLU A 637 -6.61 -18.24 -24.87
N SER A 638 -5.56 -17.50 -25.27
CA SER A 638 -5.70 -16.21 -25.94
C SER A 638 -6.63 -16.26 -27.15
N GLY A 639 -7.62 -15.38 -27.20
CA GLY A 639 -8.62 -15.31 -28.26
C GLY A 639 -9.60 -16.49 -28.34
N GLY A 640 -9.60 -17.39 -27.35
CA GLY A 640 -10.56 -18.49 -27.26
C GLY A 640 -11.94 -18.06 -26.74
N GLU A 641 -12.96 -18.85 -27.04
CA GLU A 641 -14.34 -18.62 -26.58
C GLU A 641 -14.97 -19.88 -25.99
N PHE A 642 -15.56 -19.75 -24.81
CA PHE A 642 -16.38 -20.81 -24.22
C PHE A 642 -17.85 -20.43 -24.25
N VAL A 643 -18.73 -21.31 -24.72
CA VAL A 643 -20.18 -21.09 -24.76
C VAL A 643 -20.90 -22.26 -24.13
N ALA A 644 -21.80 -21.98 -23.19
CA ALA A 644 -22.68 -22.96 -22.57
C ALA A 644 -24.10 -22.40 -22.46
N GLU A 645 -25.08 -23.10 -23.05
CA GLU A 645 -26.48 -22.71 -22.98
C GLU A 645 -27.39 -23.91 -22.67
N GLY A 646 -28.16 -23.83 -21.58
CA GLY A 646 -29.11 -24.87 -21.19
C GLY A 646 -28.45 -26.21 -20.81
N VAL A 647 -27.24 -26.17 -20.25
CA VAL A 647 -26.44 -27.37 -19.93
C VAL A 647 -26.22 -27.56 -18.43
N ILE A 648 -25.88 -28.80 -18.06
CA ILE A 648 -25.38 -29.16 -16.73
C ILE A 648 -23.91 -29.58 -16.88
N LEU A 649 -23.01 -28.89 -16.19
CA LEU A 649 -21.60 -29.27 -16.07
C LEU A 649 -21.44 -30.05 -14.76
N GLU A 650 -21.34 -31.37 -14.88
CA GLU A 650 -21.41 -32.31 -13.76
C GLU A 650 -20.10 -33.07 -13.53
N GLY A 651 -19.70 -33.22 -12.26
CA GLY A 651 -18.52 -33.94 -11.82
C GLY A 651 -17.22 -33.13 -11.90
N ASP A 652 -16.10 -33.85 -11.81
CA ASP A 652 -14.75 -33.28 -11.94
C ASP A 652 -14.40 -33.10 -13.42
N LEU A 653 -14.47 -31.86 -13.90
CA LEU A 653 -14.33 -31.50 -15.31
C LEU A 653 -13.16 -30.54 -15.48
N SER A 654 -12.33 -30.81 -16.49
CA SER A 654 -11.32 -29.87 -16.99
C SER A 654 -11.57 -29.63 -18.48
N ILE A 655 -11.97 -28.42 -18.83
CA ILE A 655 -12.30 -28.00 -20.19
C ILE A 655 -11.25 -27.01 -20.66
N HIS A 656 -10.57 -27.35 -21.75
CA HIS A 656 -9.57 -26.51 -22.37
C HIS A 656 -10.11 -25.93 -23.69
N VAL A 657 -10.07 -24.60 -23.81
CA VAL A 657 -10.47 -23.86 -25.01
C VAL A 657 -9.22 -23.31 -25.70
N PRO A 658 -8.79 -23.92 -26.82
CA PRO A 658 -7.57 -23.50 -27.50
C PRO A 658 -7.70 -22.13 -28.17
N SER A 659 -6.55 -21.49 -28.40
CA SER A 659 -6.48 -20.19 -29.07
C SER A 659 -7.14 -20.20 -30.45
N GLY A 660 -8.00 -19.22 -30.72
CA GLY A 660 -8.71 -19.09 -31.99
C GLY A 660 -9.86 -20.10 -32.20
N PHE A 661 -10.26 -20.83 -31.16
CA PHE A 661 -11.41 -21.75 -31.21
C PHE A 661 -12.52 -21.32 -30.25
N CYS A 662 -13.75 -21.59 -30.67
CA CYS A 662 -14.92 -21.59 -29.81
C CYS A 662 -15.23 -23.03 -29.40
N VAL A 663 -15.36 -23.29 -28.09
CA VAL A 663 -15.82 -24.56 -27.54
C VAL A 663 -17.23 -24.35 -26.98
N THR A 664 -18.20 -25.00 -27.61
CA THR A 664 -19.60 -24.96 -27.20
C THR A 664 -19.98 -26.23 -26.45
N ALA A 665 -20.42 -26.08 -25.21
CA ALA A 665 -21.02 -27.14 -24.41
C ALA A 665 -22.51 -27.29 -24.76
N THR A 666 -22.91 -28.53 -25.09
CA THR A 666 -24.30 -28.90 -25.42
C THR A 666 -24.68 -30.20 -24.72
N MET A 667 -25.97 -30.42 -24.49
CA MET A 667 -26.48 -31.72 -24.05
C MET A 667 -26.92 -32.55 -25.26
N LYS A 668 -26.32 -33.73 -25.46
CA LYS A 668 -26.73 -34.72 -26.48
C LYS A 668 -27.06 -36.03 -25.79
N GLU A 669 -28.29 -36.53 -25.99
CA GLU A 669 -28.76 -37.79 -25.39
C GLU A 669 -28.56 -37.85 -23.85
N GLY A 670 -28.71 -36.70 -23.18
CA GLY A 670 -28.52 -36.58 -21.73
C GLY A 670 -27.07 -36.54 -21.26
N LYS A 671 -26.08 -36.49 -22.18
CA LYS A 671 -24.66 -36.36 -21.86
C LYS A 671 -24.09 -35.03 -22.35
N LEU A 672 -23.09 -34.52 -21.64
CA LEU A 672 -22.34 -33.35 -22.05
C LEU A 672 -21.54 -33.65 -23.33
N SER A 673 -21.66 -32.79 -24.33
CA SER A 673 -20.91 -32.84 -25.59
C SER A 673 -20.26 -31.48 -25.84
N LEU A 674 -18.95 -31.48 -26.04
CA LEU A 674 -18.16 -30.29 -26.36
C LEU A 674 -17.86 -30.25 -27.86
N ILE A 675 -18.32 -29.19 -28.52
CA ILE A 675 -18.12 -28.96 -29.95
C ILE A 675 -17.08 -27.87 -30.11
N LYS A 676 -15.99 -28.15 -30.82
CA LYS A 676 -14.90 -27.20 -31.07
C LYS A 676 -14.94 -26.71 -32.51
N GLU A 677 -15.03 -25.40 -32.71
CA GLU A 677 -15.11 -24.77 -34.03
C GLU A 677 -14.11 -23.61 -34.14
N PRO A 678 -13.47 -23.41 -35.30
CA PRO A 678 -12.54 -22.30 -35.49
C PRO A 678 -13.29 -20.96 -35.58
N ILE A 679 -12.74 -19.93 -34.93
CA ILE A 679 -13.22 -18.55 -35.01
C ILE A 679 -12.68 -17.93 -36.31
N LYS A 680 -13.57 -17.45 -37.20
CA LYS A 680 -13.18 -17.00 -38.55
C LYS A 680 -13.07 -15.49 -38.72
N ASN A 681 -13.95 -14.71 -38.09
CA ASN A 681 -14.14 -13.28 -38.37
C ASN A 681 -14.03 -12.42 -37.09
N GLY A 682 -13.00 -12.63 -36.29
CA GLY A 682 -12.90 -12.01 -34.96
C GLY A 682 -13.89 -12.64 -33.97
N PRO A 683 -14.03 -12.06 -32.76
CA PRO A 683 -14.85 -12.67 -31.71
C PRO A 683 -16.32 -12.74 -32.09
N SER A 684 -17.03 -13.75 -31.59
CA SER A 684 -18.46 -13.94 -31.87
C SER A 684 -19.35 -12.88 -31.21
N TRP A 685 -18.85 -12.19 -30.19
CA TRP A 685 -19.47 -11.06 -29.54
C TRP A 685 -18.44 -10.26 -28.71
N HIS A 686 -18.78 -9.02 -28.37
CA HIS A 686 -18.02 -8.18 -27.44
C HIS A 686 -18.93 -7.22 -26.68
N TRP A 687 -18.50 -6.76 -25.51
CA TRP A 687 -19.18 -5.65 -24.83
C TRP A 687 -18.67 -4.30 -25.33
N ASN A 688 -19.60 -3.46 -25.78
CA ASN A 688 -19.38 -2.03 -26.03
C ASN A 688 -19.81 -1.21 -24.82
N TYR A 689 -19.01 -0.19 -24.47
CA TYR A 689 -19.20 0.62 -23.28
C TYR A 689 -19.50 2.05 -23.70
N SER A 690 -20.40 2.70 -22.98
CA SER A 690 -20.73 4.11 -23.21
C SER A 690 -21.21 4.75 -21.92
N PHE A 691 -21.07 6.07 -21.82
CA PHE A 691 -21.77 6.85 -20.80
C PHE A 691 -23.21 7.08 -21.28
N GLY A 692 -24.16 6.57 -20.50
CA GLY A 692 -25.59 6.83 -20.65
C GLY A 692 -26.04 8.05 -19.84
N GLU A 693 -27.33 8.09 -19.50
CA GLU A 693 -27.90 9.16 -18.68
C GLU A 693 -27.23 9.26 -17.29
N ASN A 694 -27.00 10.50 -16.84
CA ASN A 694 -26.38 10.81 -15.53
C ASN A 694 -25.02 10.11 -15.30
N ASP A 695 -24.19 10.05 -16.35
CA ASP A 695 -22.84 9.46 -16.33
C ASP A 695 -22.80 7.96 -15.95
N LYS A 696 -23.95 7.26 -15.99
CA LYS A 696 -24.00 5.81 -15.75
C LYS A 696 -23.33 5.06 -16.91
N ILE A 697 -22.49 4.08 -16.62
CA ILE A 697 -21.88 3.26 -17.69
C ILE A 697 -22.87 2.18 -18.15
N THR A 698 -23.15 2.16 -19.45
CA THR A 698 -24.04 1.18 -20.09
C THR A 698 -23.29 0.29 -21.05
N LEU A 699 -23.54 -1.01 -20.94
CA LEU A 699 -22.98 -2.05 -21.79
C LEU A 699 -24.02 -2.55 -22.79
N PHE A 700 -23.62 -2.70 -24.04
CA PHE A 700 -24.41 -3.35 -25.07
C PHE A 700 -23.55 -4.34 -25.84
N ARG A 701 -24.15 -5.47 -26.22
CA ARG A 701 -23.45 -6.50 -26.98
C ARG A 701 -23.35 -6.06 -28.44
N GLY A 702 -22.14 -6.02 -28.97
CA GLY A 702 -21.85 -5.79 -30.39
C GLY A 702 -21.68 -7.07 -31.18
#